data_AF-A0A2U1Q537-F1
#
_entry.id   AF-A0A2U1Q537-F1
#
_cell.length_a   1.000
_cell.length_b   1.000
_cell.length_c   1.000
_cell.angle_alpha   90.00
_cell.angle_beta   90.00
_cell.angle_gamma   90.00
#
_symmetry.space_group_name_H-M   'P 1'
#
loop_
_entity.id
_entity.type
_entity.pdbx_description
1 polymer ?
#
loop_
_entity_poly.entity_id
_entity_poly.type
_entity_poly.pdbx_seq_one_letter_code
_entity_poly.pdbx_strand_id
1 'polypeptide(L)'
;MTTSGDSGVQRGGGGGVDLNSLQNPLYLHPSDGPGSLAIQEKLVGAQNYRSWRRSMEIGLSTKRKLGFIRGTVPRSPDPILSEQWETCNNIVISWLMASVSESIAKSIMFIGTAYEIWIQLEKRFALSNGSRKYKLNRETYDIVQSGQSISEYYTRMKCVWEELDSMNVLPRITSVNPEITAFLNAINTQKEEQRLFQFLNGLDEHYSAQRSQLLLSTPLPSVESACALLQQEESQREVFGRTLDSSVETTALYTKSENKDKCSICGYKWHPADKCWEKIGYPVWHYKYKQNQAKNKGKVMTKQGVNQLRKTVAAAVETSGHIMFTSKQFEQLMKSLPHFNTADMKYSADSDDELDNEFVAAQTQEPVPIPPPRRSSRSTTAPSWLQDYVTPNNPRANQVSVTHVKSQFQTFLHTPKVEAMRPLFQWFLLFVATFTTRNLAAPNRTPRLSPINPLLEDINKYYASGSNTSKTHFYNQTLDHFNYNPESYATFPQRYIVNSKWWGGADNNAPIFVYFGAEEDIEDDLGSIGFLTDNAPLFKALVVYLEHRFYGKSNPLGSMEKSLKNKNVRGYFSSAQALADYAEILVHLKKKLHAHHSPIIVIGGSYGGMLASWFRLKYPHIALGALASSAPLLYLDNITPQDGYYSIVTKDFRDVSKNCYTTIKKSWNDIDKVASQPNGLAVLSQKFKTCSRPLTNSSELKDYLYNTYATVAQYNAPPRYPTTQICEGIDRASNATDNILDRIFAGIVAYLPGRSCYNMTLAVSQTYIGWQWQTCSEIVVPIGITSNVSMFPRSPYDAQEFIQDFLKAVLPSVLRFRVLEDISKNILAIKTTKGSHCLDIQNSRETDPKWLVKQRNDEVKIISRWLRKYHQSLRIIK
;
A
#
# COMPACT_ATOMS: atom_id res chain seq x y z
N MET A 1 -42.88 -17.97 58.14
CA MET A 1 -43.35 -18.98 59.11
C MET A 1 -44.82 -19.29 58.81
N THR A 2 -45.07 -20.57 58.50
CA THR A 2 -46.27 -21.39 58.81
C THR A 2 -47.73 -20.87 58.59
N THR A 3 -48.37 -21.50 57.58
CA THR A 3 -49.64 -22.29 57.59
C THR A 3 -51.04 -21.67 57.72
N SER A 4 -51.99 -22.37 57.04
CA SER A 4 -53.47 -22.40 57.14
C SER A 4 -54.24 -21.26 56.46
N GLY A 5 -55.39 -21.42 55.80
CA GLY A 5 -56.31 -22.54 55.63
C GLY A 5 -57.75 -22.00 55.52
N ASP A 6 -58.42 -22.32 54.41
CA ASP A 6 -59.88 -22.43 54.22
C ASP A 6 -60.81 -21.19 54.03
N SER A 7 -61.89 -21.50 53.32
CA SER A 7 -62.89 -20.78 52.53
C SER A 7 -63.78 -19.68 53.16
N GLY A 8 -64.32 -18.78 52.31
CA GLY A 8 -65.50 -17.97 52.62
C GLY A 8 -65.82 -16.77 51.70
N VAL A 9 -66.87 -16.93 50.87
CA VAL A 9 -67.84 -15.91 50.40
C VAL A 9 -67.49 -15.00 49.20
N GLN A 10 -68.25 -15.22 48.13
CA GLN A 10 -68.42 -14.37 46.94
C GLN A 10 -69.10 -13.02 47.26
N ARG A 11 -68.60 -11.93 46.67
CA ARG A 11 -69.41 -10.81 46.17
C ARG A 11 -68.78 -10.25 44.90
N GLY A 12 -69.58 -10.22 43.82
CA GLY A 12 -69.13 -9.94 42.46
C GLY A 12 -68.91 -8.47 42.11
N GLY A 13 -68.57 -8.28 40.84
CA GLY A 13 -68.66 -6.98 40.15
C GLY A 13 -67.31 -6.31 39.90
N GLY A 14 -66.56 -6.81 38.91
CA GLY A 14 -65.39 -6.13 38.37
C GLY A 14 -64.68 -7.02 37.37
N GLY A 15 -64.93 -6.78 36.07
CA GLY A 15 -64.24 -7.45 34.98
C GLY A 15 -62.76 -7.09 34.98
N GLY A 16 -61.98 -7.72 35.85
CA GLY A 16 -60.53 -7.72 35.78
C GLY A 16 -60.11 -8.69 34.68
N VAL A 17 -59.73 -8.16 33.52
CA VAL A 17 -59.01 -8.95 32.51
C VAL A 17 -57.76 -9.48 33.20
N ASP A 18 -57.62 -10.81 33.25
CA ASP A 18 -56.46 -11.46 33.84
C ASP A 18 -55.18 -10.92 33.19
N LEU A 19 -54.29 -10.30 33.97
CA LEU A 19 -53.07 -9.67 33.43
C LEU A 19 -52.18 -10.69 32.70
N ASN A 20 -52.29 -11.97 33.08
CA ASN A 20 -51.58 -13.07 32.43
C ASN A 20 -52.19 -13.42 31.05
N SER A 21 -53.50 -13.24 30.84
CA SER A 21 -54.12 -13.47 29.53
C SER A 21 -53.74 -12.40 28.52
N LEU A 22 -53.51 -11.16 28.95
CA LEU A 22 -53.02 -10.05 28.12
C LEU A 22 -51.57 -10.23 27.64
N GLN A 23 -50.79 -11.06 28.34
CA GLN A 23 -49.41 -11.40 27.96
C GLN A 23 -49.33 -12.60 27.01
N ASN A 24 -50.44 -13.33 26.81
CA ASN A 24 -50.47 -14.47 25.91
C ASN A 24 -50.41 -14.00 24.42
N PRO A 25 -49.45 -14.47 23.61
CA PRO A 25 -49.38 -14.14 22.18
C PRO A 25 -50.63 -14.58 21.39
N LEU A 26 -51.39 -15.57 21.89
CA LEU A 26 -52.65 -16.06 21.32
C LEU A 26 -53.87 -15.22 21.71
N TYR A 27 -53.71 -14.21 22.56
CA TYR A 27 -54.80 -13.30 22.91
C TYR A 27 -55.06 -12.33 21.74
N LEU A 28 -56.29 -12.28 21.25
CA LEU A 28 -56.74 -11.34 20.22
C LEU A 28 -57.50 -10.18 20.89
N HIS A 29 -57.02 -8.94 20.74
CA HIS A 29 -57.71 -7.81 21.33
C HIS A 29 -58.99 -7.50 20.51
N PRO A 30 -60.11 -7.07 21.12
CA PRO A 30 -61.34 -6.74 20.38
C PRO A 30 -61.19 -5.65 19.30
N SER A 31 -60.10 -4.87 19.33
CA SER A 31 -59.77 -3.88 18.30
C SER A 31 -58.85 -4.40 17.17
N ASP A 32 -58.46 -5.67 17.22
CA ASP A 32 -57.60 -6.32 16.22
C ASP A 32 -58.44 -6.88 15.06
N GLY A 33 -58.83 -6.01 14.15
CA GLY A 33 -59.50 -6.38 12.90
C GLY A 33 -58.54 -6.39 11.69
N PRO A 34 -58.95 -6.91 10.52
CA PRO A 34 -58.17 -6.89 9.27
C PRO A 34 -57.59 -5.52 8.87
N GLY A 35 -58.26 -4.42 9.25
CA GLY A 35 -57.80 -3.05 8.98
C GLY A 35 -57.04 -2.38 10.13
N SER A 36 -56.84 -3.06 11.27
CA SER A 36 -56.29 -2.41 12.47
C SER A 36 -54.79 -2.14 12.42
N LEU A 37 -54.08 -2.74 11.46
CA LEU A 37 -52.66 -2.53 11.24
C LEU A 37 -52.42 -1.76 9.95
N ALA A 38 -52.30 -0.44 10.06
CA ALA A 38 -52.01 0.42 8.91
C ALA A 38 -50.50 0.54 8.68
N ILE A 39 -50.02 -0.06 7.60
CA ILE A 39 -48.66 0.17 7.08
C ILE A 39 -48.76 1.23 5.98
N GLN A 40 -48.06 2.36 6.16
CA GLN A 40 -48.17 3.54 5.28
C GLN A 40 -47.71 3.24 3.84
N GLU A 41 -46.65 2.45 3.68
CA GLU A 41 -46.08 2.11 2.37
C GLU A 41 -46.29 0.61 2.08
N LYS A 42 -47.01 0.29 1.00
CA LYS A 42 -47.19 -1.10 0.57
C LYS A 42 -45.90 -1.67 -0.03
N LEU A 43 -45.62 -2.95 0.20
CA LEU A 43 -44.51 -3.63 -0.46
C LEU A 43 -44.74 -3.65 -1.98
N VAL A 44 -43.86 -3.03 -2.75
CA VAL A 44 -43.91 -3.03 -4.23
C VAL A 44 -42.83 -3.94 -4.80
N GLY A 45 -41.69 -4.06 -4.10
CA GLY A 45 -40.61 -4.95 -4.50
C GLY A 45 -39.37 -4.82 -3.62
N ALA A 46 -38.23 -5.23 -4.17
CA ALA A 46 -36.95 -5.24 -3.48
C ALA A 46 -36.45 -3.85 -3.03
N GLN A 47 -36.91 -2.79 -3.69
CA GLN A 47 -36.52 -1.40 -3.43
C GLN A 47 -37.03 -0.87 -2.09
N ASN A 48 -38.24 -1.26 -1.66
CA ASN A 48 -38.87 -0.80 -0.42
C ASN A 48 -39.09 -1.91 0.61
N TYR A 49 -38.54 -3.11 0.34
CA TYR A 49 -38.70 -4.27 1.22
C TYR A 49 -38.18 -4.03 2.64
N ARG A 50 -37.07 -3.30 2.82
CA ARG A 50 -36.47 -3.09 4.15
C ARG A 50 -37.27 -2.11 5.01
N SER A 51 -37.70 -0.99 4.45
CA SER A 51 -38.56 -0.01 5.11
C SER A 51 -39.92 -0.65 5.45
N TRP A 52 -40.50 -1.39 4.50
CA TRP A 52 -41.72 -2.17 4.71
C TRP A 52 -41.56 -3.22 5.81
N ARG A 53 -40.49 -4.04 5.74
CA ARG A 53 -40.21 -5.09 6.73
C ARG A 53 -40.13 -4.50 8.13
N ARG A 54 -39.38 -3.42 8.30
CA ARG A 54 -39.22 -2.76 9.60
C ARG A 54 -40.55 -2.22 10.12
N SER A 55 -41.33 -1.56 9.26
CA SER A 55 -42.67 -1.06 9.60
C SER A 55 -43.61 -2.20 10.02
N MET A 56 -43.54 -3.34 9.32
CA MET A 56 -44.36 -4.51 9.62
C MET A 56 -43.93 -5.20 10.93
N GLU A 57 -42.62 -5.33 11.19
CA GLU A 57 -42.12 -5.85 12.47
C GLU A 57 -42.53 -4.96 13.65
N ILE A 58 -42.46 -3.64 13.50
CA ILE A 58 -42.92 -2.67 14.51
C ILE A 58 -44.43 -2.85 14.74
N GLY A 59 -45.21 -2.87 13.66
CA GLY A 59 -46.66 -3.04 13.71
C GLY A 59 -47.10 -4.35 14.38
N LEU A 60 -46.47 -5.46 14.04
CA LEU A 60 -46.76 -6.75 14.69
C LEU A 60 -46.27 -6.78 16.13
N SER A 61 -45.19 -6.06 16.46
CA SER A 61 -44.69 -5.96 17.84
C SER A 61 -45.64 -5.17 18.75
N THR A 62 -46.26 -4.09 18.27
CA THR A 62 -47.25 -3.33 19.06
C THR A 62 -48.51 -4.15 19.33
N LYS A 63 -48.84 -5.10 18.44
CA LYS A 63 -49.93 -6.06 18.58
C LYS A 63 -49.53 -7.38 19.26
N ARG A 64 -48.26 -7.55 19.68
CA ARG A 64 -47.69 -8.78 20.26
C ARG A 64 -47.82 -10.02 19.37
N LYS A 65 -47.92 -9.84 18.05
CA LYS A 65 -48.05 -10.91 17.04
C LYS A 65 -46.75 -11.18 16.28
N LEU A 66 -45.66 -10.51 16.64
CA LEU A 66 -44.34 -10.69 16.01
C LEU A 66 -43.85 -12.15 16.02
N GLY A 67 -44.26 -12.95 17.01
CA GLY A 67 -43.88 -14.36 17.11
C GLY A 67 -44.43 -15.26 16.01
N PHE A 68 -45.55 -14.89 15.36
CA PHE A 68 -46.15 -15.66 14.26
C PHE A 68 -45.30 -15.59 12.98
N ILE A 69 -44.68 -14.44 12.70
CA ILE A 69 -43.77 -14.31 11.54
C ILE A 69 -42.36 -14.84 11.82
N ARG A 70 -41.96 -14.96 13.10
CA ARG A 70 -40.67 -15.54 13.50
C ARG A 70 -40.72 -17.05 13.75
N GLY A 71 -41.92 -17.65 13.78
CA GLY A 71 -42.10 -19.07 14.09
C GLY A 71 -41.83 -19.42 15.56
N THR A 72 -41.74 -18.42 16.46
CA THR A 72 -41.48 -18.65 17.89
C THR A 72 -42.74 -19.06 18.66
N VAL A 73 -43.92 -18.93 18.06
CA VAL A 73 -45.21 -19.37 18.62
C VAL A 73 -45.64 -20.65 17.90
N PRO A 74 -45.25 -21.83 18.41
CA PRO A 74 -45.63 -23.10 17.79
C PRO A 74 -47.12 -23.37 17.97
N ARG A 75 -47.68 -24.15 17.05
CA ARG A 75 -49.05 -24.67 17.17
C ARG A 75 -49.11 -25.67 18.32
N SER A 76 -50.03 -25.43 19.26
CA SER A 76 -50.25 -26.33 20.40
C SER A 76 -51.07 -27.57 19.98
N PRO A 77 -50.84 -28.75 20.57
CA PRO A 77 -51.67 -29.94 20.37
C PRO A 77 -53.04 -29.87 21.05
N ASP A 78 -53.27 -28.91 21.95
CA ASP A 78 -54.57 -28.66 22.56
C ASP A 78 -55.56 -28.08 21.52
N PRO A 79 -56.75 -28.68 21.30
CA PRO A 79 -57.73 -28.21 20.34
C PRO A 79 -58.13 -26.73 20.50
N ILE A 80 -58.29 -26.25 21.74
CA ILE A 80 -58.74 -24.87 22.03
C ILE A 80 -57.62 -23.88 21.67
N LEU A 81 -56.40 -24.18 22.10
CA LEU A 81 -55.23 -23.35 21.81
C LEU A 81 -54.85 -23.40 20.32
N SER A 82 -55.10 -24.53 19.65
CA SER A 82 -54.90 -24.66 18.21
C SER A 82 -55.86 -23.76 17.43
N GLU A 83 -57.14 -23.68 17.82
CA GLU A 83 -58.12 -22.82 17.15
C GLU A 83 -57.81 -21.33 17.36
N GLN A 84 -57.39 -20.96 18.58
CA GLN A 84 -56.91 -19.60 18.89
C GLN A 84 -55.65 -19.24 18.10
N TRP A 85 -54.73 -20.18 17.94
CA TRP A 85 -53.54 -20.01 17.10
C TRP A 85 -53.90 -19.79 15.63
N GLU A 86 -54.83 -20.57 15.07
CA GLU A 86 -55.29 -20.41 13.68
C GLU A 86 -55.94 -19.05 13.45
N THR A 87 -56.77 -18.59 14.39
CA THR A 87 -57.40 -17.27 14.33
C THR A 87 -56.35 -16.16 14.32
N CYS A 88 -55.34 -16.26 15.19
CA CYS A 88 -54.23 -15.30 15.25
C CYS A 88 -53.27 -15.40 14.05
N ASN A 89 -53.10 -16.57 13.45
CA ASN A 89 -52.33 -16.74 12.23
C ASN A 89 -53.05 -16.06 11.05
N ASN A 90 -54.35 -16.28 10.91
CA ASN A 90 -55.17 -15.71 9.84
C ASN A 90 -55.29 -14.18 9.93
N ILE A 91 -55.37 -13.59 11.13
CA ILE A 91 -55.36 -12.12 11.26
C ILE A 91 -54.02 -11.53 10.80
N VAL A 92 -52.90 -12.20 11.08
CA VAL A 92 -51.56 -11.77 10.63
C VAL A 92 -51.42 -11.93 9.12
N ILE A 93 -51.94 -13.01 8.53
CA ILE A 93 -52.01 -13.18 7.07
C ILE A 93 -52.82 -12.04 6.44
N SER A 94 -53.96 -11.68 7.02
CA SER A 94 -54.79 -10.57 6.54
C SER A 94 -54.03 -9.24 6.54
N TRP A 95 -53.30 -8.93 7.62
CA TRP A 95 -52.45 -7.74 7.67
C TRP A 95 -51.29 -7.78 6.66
N LEU A 96 -50.65 -8.95 6.47
CA LEU A 96 -49.62 -9.13 5.45
C LEU A 96 -50.18 -8.87 4.05
N MET A 97 -51.34 -9.44 3.71
CA MET A 97 -52.00 -9.24 2.43
C MET A 97 -52.41 -7.78 2.20
N ALA A 98 -52.89 -7.08 3.24
CA ALA A 98 -53.24 -5.66 3.15
C ALA A 98 -52.00 -4.75 2.97
N SER A 99 -50.84 -5.19 3.45
CA SER A 99 -49.58 -4.44 3.45
C SER A 99 -48.72 -4.60 2.19
N VAL A 100 -49.12 -5.43 1.22
CA VAL A 100 -48.38 -5.67 -0.02
C VAL A 100 -49.16 -5.18 -1.25
N SER A 101 -48.47 -5.00 -2.39
CA SER A 101 -49.12 -4.66 -3.65
C SER A 101 -50.07 -5.77 -4.12
N GLU A 102 -51.05 -5.43 -4.95
CA GLU A 102 -52.08 -6.39 -5.38
C GLU A 102 -51.51 -7.63 -6.09
N SER A 103 -50.44 -7.46 -6.87
CA SER A 103 -49.75 -8.56 -7.55
C SER A 103 -49.02 -9.48 -6.57
N ILE A 104 -48.42 -8.93 -5.51
CA ILE A 104 -47.76 -9.71 -4.47
C ILE A 104 -48.81 -10.41 -3.59
N ALA A 105 -49.92 -9.74 -3.27
CA ALA A 105 -51.02 -10.33 -2.51
C ALA A 105 -51.58 -11.59 -3.19
N LYS A 106 -51.81 -11.54 -4.51
CA LYS A 106 -52.22 -12.71 -5.31
C LYS A 106 -51.22 -13.85 -5.26
N SER A 107 -49.92 -13.54 -5.15
CA SER A 107 -48.84 -14.54 -5.09
C SER A 107 -48.75 -15.25 -3.74
N ILE A 108 -49.24 -14.66 -2.65
CA ILE A 108 -49.11 -15.22 -1.28
C ILE A 108 -50.44 -15.73 -0.71
N MET A 109 -51.56 -15.50 -1.40
CA MET A 109 -52.92 -15.80 -0.96
C MET A 109 -53.16 -17.26 -0.57
N PHE A 110 -52.44 -18.21 -1.17
CA PHE A 110 -52.63 -19.65 -0.96
C PHE A 110 -51.68 -20.27 0.07
N ILE A 111 -50.85 -19.45 0.74
CA ILE A 111 -49.89 -19.94 1.73
C ILE A 111 -50.58 -20.00 3.11
N GLY A 112 -50.50 -21.15 3.77
CA GLY A 112 -51.29 -21.43 4.97
C GLY A 112 -50.80 -20.77 6.26
N THR A 113 -49.53 -20.34 6.33
CA THR A 113 -48.99 -19.74 7.56
C THR A 113 -48.34 -18.38 7.31
N ALA A 114 -48.51 -17.46 8.27
CA ALA A 114 -47.86 -16.16 8.26
C ALA A 114 -46.33 -16.29 8.24
N TYR A 115 -45.78 -17.32 8.88
CA TYR A 115 -44.35 -17.65 8.87
C TYR A 115 -43.84 -17.96 7.46
N GLU A 116 -44.52 -18.84 6.72
CA GLU A 116 -44.13 -19.20 5.36
C GLU A 116 -44.25 -18.03 4.40
N ILE A 117 -45.31 -17.22 4.52
CA ILE A 117 -45.45 -15.98 3.75
C ILE A 117 -44.25 -15.06 4.01
N TRP A 118 -43.90 -14.87 5.28
CA TRP A 118 -42.80 -14.00 5.69
C TRP A 118 -41.46 -14.46 5.10
N ILE A 119 -41.15 -15.76 5.20
CA ILE A 119 -39.92 -16.35 4.66
C ILE A 119 -39.88 -16.27 3.13
N GLN A 120 -41.00 -16.47 2.44
CA GLN A 120 -41.04 -16.34 0.97
C GLN A 120 -40.80 -14.90 0.53
N LEU A 121 -41.43 -13.92 1.19
CA LEU A 121 -41.20 -12.49 0.91
C LEU A 121 -39.74 -12.10 1.21
N GLU A 122 -39.16 -12.63 2.29
CA GLU A 122 -37.75 -12.44 2.62
C GLU A 122 -36.83 -13.04 1.55
N LYS A 123 -37.01 -14.30 1.16
CA LYS A 123 -36.19 -14.94 0.11
C LYS A 123 -36.31 -14.22 -1.23
N ARG A 124 -37.49 -13.70 -1.57
CA ARG A 124 -37.76 -13.06 -2.86
C ARG A 124 -37.26 -11.61 -2.94
N PHE A 125 -37.35 -10.85 -1.86
CA PHE A 125 -37.11 -9.40 -1.88
C PHE A 125 -35.95 -8.93 -0.99
N ALA A 126 -35.35 -9.80 -0.16
CA ALA A 126 -34.09 -9.50 0.51
C ALA A 126 -32.95 -9.54 -0.50
N LEU A 127 -32.68 -8.40 -1.15
CA LEU A 127 -31.44 -8.20 -1.92
C LEU A 127 -30.23 -8.54 -1.05
N SER A 128 -29.20 -9.14 -1.67
CA SER A 128 -27.95 -9.47 -0.98
C SER A 128 -27.43 -8.25 -0.21
N ASN A 129 -27.00 -8.46 1.04
CA ASN A 129 -26.47 -7.38 1.88
C ASN A 129 -25.32 -6.61 1.19
N GLY A 130 -24.56 -7.26 0.31
CA GLY A 130 -23.46 -6.64 -0.43
C GLY A 130 -23.91 -5.62 -1.49
N SER A 131 -24.89 -5.95 -2.34
CA SER A 131 -25.29 -5.07 -3.45
C SER A 131 -26.02 -3.81 -2.98
N ARG A 132 -26.90 -3.92 -1.98
CA ARG A 132 -27.57 -2.74 -1.40
C ARG A 132 -26.60 -1.88 -0.59
N LYS A 133 -25.68 -2.49 0.17
CA LYS A 133 -24.63 -1.76 0.89
C LYS A 133 -23.72 -1.00 -0.08
N TYR A 134 -23.34 -1.61 -1.21
CA TYR A 134 -22.60 -0.93 -2.26
C TYR A 134 -23.39 0.23 -2.88
N LYS A 135 -24.69 0.01 -3.18
CA LYS A 135 -25.57 1.05 -3.73
C LYS A 135 -25.71 2.24 -2.77
N LEU A 136 -26.01 2.00 -1.50
CA LEU A 136 -26.12 3.07 -0.49
C LEU A 136 -24.79 3.78 -0.25
N ASN A 137 -23.69 3.04 -0.19
CA ASN A 137 -22.37 3.62 -0.03
C ASN A 137 -21.93 4.43 -1.26
N ARG A 138 -22.52 4.19 -2.43
CA ARG A 138 -22.36 5.08 -3.60
C ARG A 138 -23.30 6.29 -3.48
N GLU A 139 -24.56 6.07 -3.12
CA GLU A 139 -25.55 7.14 -2.91
C GLU A 139 -25.06 8.17 -1.87
N THR A 140 -24.31 7.78 -0.84
CA THR A 140 -23.71 8.72 0.13
C THR A 140 -22.74 9.73 -0.48
N TYR A 141 -22.14 9.43 -1.64
CA TYR A 141 -21.23 10.35 -2.34
C TYR A 141 -21.93 11.06 -3.51
N ASP A 142 -23.01 10.48 -4.04
CA ASP A 142 -23.78 11.05 -5.16
C ASP A 142 -24.82 12.10 -4.67
N ILE A 143 -25.18 12.11 -3.37
CA ILE A 143 -26.10 13.11 -2.81
C ILE A 143 -25.40 14.46 -2.64
N VAL A 144 -25.89 15.44 -3.40
CA VAL A 144 -25.48 16.84 -3.36
C VAL A 144 -26.70 17.74 -3.06
N GLN A 145 -26.47 18.93 -2.53
CA GLN A 145 -27.50 19.88 -2.12
C GLN A 145 -28.35 20.37 -3.31
N SER A 146 -27.72 20.78 -4.42
CA SER A 146 -28.40 21.14 -5.68
C SER A 146 -29.51 22.19 -5.50
N GLY A 147 -29.29 23.20 -4.65
CA GLY A 147 -30.24 24.28 -4.38
C GLY A 147 -31.41 23.92 -3.48
N GLN A 148 -31.46 22.70 -2.93
CA GLN A 148 -32.43 22.34 -1.88
C GLN A 148 -32.05 22.96 -0.52
N SER A 149 -33.03 23.13 0.37
CA SER A 149 -32.76 23.63 1.73
C SER A 149 -31.76 22.72 2.47
N ILE A 150 -30.96 23.30 3.37
CA ILE A 150 -30.00 22.54 4.19
C ILE A 150 -30.71 21.44 4.99
N SER A 151 -31.93 21.71 5.47
CA SER A 151 -32.77 20.75 6.19
C SER A 151 -33.13 19.52 5.36
N GLU A 152 -33.57 19.73 4.11
CA GLU A 152 -33.95 18.65 3.20
C GLU A 152 -32.73 17.83 2.77
N TYR A 153 -31.61 18.50 2.48
CA TYR A 153 -30.34 17.86 2.16
C TYR A 153 -29.81 16.99 3.32
N TYR A 154 -29.77 17.53 4.55
CA TYR A 154 -29.37 16.77 5.73
C TYR A 154 -30.29 15.57 5.98
N THR A 155 -31.60 15.73 5.81
CA THR A 155 -32.57 14.65 5.99
C THR A 155 -32.32 13.50 5.01
N ARG A 156 -32.05 13.80 3.74
CA ARG A 156 -31.72 12.78 2.73
C ARG A 156 -30.44 12.02 3.08
N MET A 157 -29.39 12.73 3.48
CA MET A 157 -28.13 12.12 3.92
C MET A 157 -28.33 11.24 5.16
N LYS A 158 -29.09 11.72 6.16
CA LYS A 158 -29.41 10.98 7.38
C LYS A 158 -30.16 9.68 7.10
N CYS A 159 -31.16 9.71 6.22
CA CYS A 159 -31.88 8.50 5.83
C CYS A 159 -30.95 7.42 5.28
N VAL A 160 -29.99 7.78 4.42
CA VAL A 160 -29.03 6.84 3.84
C VAL A 160 -28.04 6.32 4.90
N TRP A 161 -27.54 7.18 5.79
CA TRP A 161 -26.65 6.78 6.87
C TRP A 161 -27.31 5.81 7.86
N GLU A 162 -28.55 6.07 8.26
CA GLU A 162 -29.32 5.20 9.16
C GLU A 162 -29.63 3.85 8.49
N GLU A 163 -29.97 3.86 7.20
CA GLU A 163 -30.17 2.62 6.45
C GLU A 163 -28.87 1.81 6.40
N LEU A 164 -27.73 2.45 6.15
CA LEU A 164 -26.42 1.79 6.07
C LEU A 164 -25.98 1.21 7.43
N ASP A 165 -26.23 1.93 8.52
CA ASP A 165 -25.96 1.48 9.89
C ASP A 165 -26.77 0.25 10.27
N SER A 166 -28.05 0.21 9.88
CA SER A 166 -28.91 -0.96 10.12
C SER A 166 -28.38 -2.25 9.48
N MET A 167 -27.50 -2.14 8.46
CA MET A 167 -26.85 -3.27 7.80
C MET A 167 -25.53 -3.68 8.44
N ASN A 168 -24.94 -2.81 9.26
CA ASN A 168 -23.69 -3.04 9.97
C ASN A 168 -24.00 -3.71 11.30
N VAL A 169 -24.31 -5.01 11.27
CA VAL A 169 -24.55 -5.80 12.49
C VAL A 169 -23.23 -5.98 13.24
N LEU A 170 -23.05 -5.20 14.30
CA LEU A 170 -21.96 -5.38 15.26
C LEU A 170 -22.31 -6.51 16.24
N PRO A 171 -21.31 -7.29 16.72
CA PRO A 171 -21.54 -8.33 17.71
C PRO A 171 -22.10 -7.76 19.02
N ARG A 172 -23.04 -8.48 19.65
CA ARG A 172 -23.70 -8.03 20.88
C ARG A 172 -22.74 -8.14 22.06
N ILE A 173 -22.37 -7.00 22.65
CA ILE A 173 -21.52 -6.94 23.84
C ILE A 173 -22.40 -7.19 25.08
N THR A 174 -22.03 -8.17 25.90
CA THR A 174 -22.77 -8.56 27.11
C THR A 174 -22.23 -7.92 28.40
N SER A 175 -21.00 -7.39 28.39
CA SER A 175 -20.39 -6.68 29.52
C SER A 175 -19.62 -5.45 29.05
N VAL A 176 -19.95 -4.29 29.62
CA VAL A 176 -19.29 -3.01 29.30
C VAL A 176 -18.20 -2.75 30.35
N ASN A 177 -16.93 -2.77 29.93
CA ASN A 177 -15.80 -2.33 30.75
C ASN A 177 -15.35 -0.91 30.32
N PRO A 178 -14.59 -0.17 31.14
CA PRO A 178 -14.19 1.22 30.82
C PRO A 178 -13.40 1.35 29.51
N GLU A 179 -12.62 0.33 29.16
CA GLU A 179 -11.86 0.26 27.91
C GLU A 179 -12.75 0.09 26.68
N ILE A 180 -13.80 -0.74 26.77
CA ILE A 180 -14.82 -0.90 25.72
C ILE A 180 -15.60 0.41 25.57
N THR A 181 -15.94 1.11 26.65
CA THR A 181 -16.62 2.42 26.56
C THR A 181 -15.74 3.45 25.86
N ALA A 182 -14.45 3.53 26.20
CA ALA A 182 -13.51 4.42 25.52
C ALA A 182 -13.38 4.08 24.03
N PHE A 183 -13.36 2.80 23.70
CA PHE A 183 -13.32 2.30 22.32
C PHE A 183 -14.60 2.63 21.53
N LEU A 184 -15.77 2.42 22.12
CA LEU A 184 -17.06 2.76 21.51
C LEU A 184 -17.19 4.26 21.26
N ASN A 185 -16.70 5.08 22.20
CA ASN A 185 -16.67 6.53 22.02
C ASN A 185 -15.75 6.92 20.85
N ALA A 186 -14.55 6.34 20.75
CA ALA A 186 -13.63 6.62 19.65
C ALA A 186 -14.20 6.20 18.28
N ILE A 187 -14.91 5.06 18.20
CA ILE A 187 -15.60 4.62 16.97
C ILE A 187 -16.70 5.61 16.59
N ASN A 188 -17.50 6.05 17.56
CA ASN A 188 -18.57 7.00 17.30
C ASN A 188 -18.01 8.35 16.84
N THR A 189 -16.93 8.85 17.45
CA THR A 189 -16.26 10.07 17.01
C THR A 189 -15.76 9.96 15.56
N GLN A 190 -15.08 8.86 15.20
CA GLN A 190 -14.58 8.67 13.83
C GLN A 190 -15.72 8.59 12.80
N LYS A 191 -16.83 7.95 13.17
CA LYS A 191 -18.01 7.83 12.32
C LYS A 191 -18.68 9.18 12.09
N GLU A 192 -18.80 10.01 13.13
CA GLU A 192 -19.33 11.37 13.02
C GLU A 192 -18.43 12.30 12.20
N GLU A 193 -17.10 12.19 12.32
CA GLU A 193 -16.14 12.92 11.47
C GLU A 193 -16.33 12.57 9.98
N GLN A 194 -16.47 11.28 9.66
CA GLN A 194 -16.68 10.84 8.29
C GLN A 194 -17.99 11.37 7.71
N ARG A 195 -19.07 11.37 8.50
CA ARG A 195 -20.37 11.91 8.09
C ARG A 195 -20.29 13.42 7.87
N LEU A 196 -19.57 14.15 8.73
CA LEU A 196 -19.33 15.58 8.57
C LEU A 196 -18.65 15.88 7.22
N PHE A 197 -17.59 15.14 6.87
CA PHE A 197 -16.92 15.35 5.59
C PHE A 197 -17.82 15.02 4.39
N GLN A 198 -18.60 13.94 4.46
CA GLN A 198 -19.57 13.61 3.42
C GLN A 198 -20.61 14.71 3.25
N PHE A 199 -21.16 15.22 4.36
CA PHE A 199 -22.13 16.33 4.36
C PHE A 199 -21.53 17.60 3.76
N LEU A 200 -20.33 18.01 4.20
CA LEU A 200 -19.66 19.22 3.73
C LEU A 200 -19.23 19.17 2.25
N ASN A 201 -18.93 17.99 1.72
CA ASN A 201 -18.52 17.81 0.33
C ASN A 201 -19.67 17.97 -0.67
N GLY A 202 -20.91 17.64 -0.26
CA GLY A 202 -22.09 17.80 -1.12
C GLY A 202 -22.81 19.14 -0.99
N LEU A 203 -22.32 20.07 -0.16
CA LEU A 203 -22.88 21.43 -0.04
C LEU A 203 -22.61 22.26 -1.30
N ASP A 204 -23.52 23.18 -1.61
CA ASP A 204 -23.37 24.09 -2.74
C ASP A 204 -22.22 25.10 -2.53
N GLU A 205 -21.60 25.55 -3.64
CA GLU A 205 -20.42 26.44 -3.68
C GLU A 205 -20.56 27.71 -2.81
N HIS A 206 -21.77 28.23 -2.67
CA HIS A 206 -22.02 29.46 -1.90
C HIS A 206 -21.88 29.29 -0.38
N TYR A 207 -21.72 28.06 0.13
CA TYR A 207 -21.35 27.76 1.52
C TYR A 207 -19.84 27.49 1.70
N SER A 208 -19.01 27.76 0.69
CA SER A 208 -17.55 27.51 0.74
C SER A 208 -16.83 28.18 1.91
N ALA A 209 -17.25 29.40 2.30
CA ALA A 209 -16.70 30.11 3.45
C ALA A 209 -17.05 29.42 4.77
N GLN A 210 -18.32 29.05 4.97
CA GLN A 210 -18.82 28.32 6.14
C GLN A 210 -18.18 26.94 6.24
N ARG A 211 -18.02 26.22 5.12
CA ARG A 211 -17.29 24.95 5.05
C ARG A 211 -15.85 25.10 5.55
N SER A 212 -15.15 26.14 5.13
CA SER A 212 -13.78 26.40 5.57
C SER A 212 -13.71 26.72 7.07
N GLN A 213 -14.68 27.47 7.60
CA GLN A 213 -14.77 27.79 9.02
C GLN A 213 -15.06 26.55 9.88
N LEU A 214 -15.98 25.68 9.45
CA LEU A 214 -16.30 24.44 10.14
C LEU A 214 -15.09 23.49 10.19
N LEU A 215 -14.30 23.42 9.11
CA LEU A 215 -13.07 22.60 9.06
C LEU A 215 -11.91 23.14 9.91
N LEU A 216 -11.93 24.42 10.28
CA LEU A 216 -10.90 25.05 11.12
C LEU A 216 -11.22 24.99 12.62
N SER A 217 -12.39 24.44 13.00
CA SER A 217 -12.78 24.28 14.40
C SER A 217 -12.07 23.08 15.06
N THR A 218 -11.68 23.23 16.32
CA THR A 218 -11.05 22.17 17.13
C THR A 218 -11.69 22.13 18.52
N PRO A 219 -12.41 21.04 18.89
CA PRO A 219 -12.70 19.83 18.11
C PRO A 219 -13.69 20.07 16.95
N LEU A 220 -13.72 19.15 15.99
CA LEU A 220 -14.67 19.21 14.87
C LEU A 220 -16.13 19.08 15.38
N PRO A 221 -17.08 19.83 14.80
CA PRO A 221 -18.48 19.79 15.19
C PRO A 221 -19.16 18.49 14.75
N SER A 222 -20.24 18.12 15.44
CA SER A 222 -21.15 17.09 14.93
C SER A 222 -21.84 17.56 13.64
N VAL A 223 -22.37 16.63 12.86
CA VAL A 223 -23.15 16.97 11.65
C VAL A 223 -24.39 17.78 12.02
N GLU A 224 -25.03 17.49 13.16
CA GLU A 224 -26.17 18.22 13.69
C GLU A 224 -25.80 19.68 14.00
N SER A 225 -24.66 19.90 14.65
CA SER A 225 -24.16 21.25 14.95
C SER A 225 -23.81 22.01 13.69
N ALA A 226 -23.16 21.36 12.71
CA ALA A 226 -22.85 21.97 11.42
C ALA A 226 -24.12 22.30 10.63
N CYS A 227 -25.10 21.41 10.62
CA CYS A 227 -26.41 21.62 9.98
C CYS A 227 -27.15 22.80 10.62
N ALA A 228 -27.18 22.90 11.95
CA ALA A 228 -27.83 24.02 12.64
C ALA A 228 -27.18 25.36 12.32
N LEU A 229 -25.83 25.42 12.27
CA LEU A 229 -25.10 26.64 11.89
C LEU A 229 -25.36 27.04 10.43
N LEU A 230 -25.45 26.07 9.53
CA LEU A 230 -25.74 26.33 8.11
C LEU A 230 -27.19 26.73 7.88
N GLN A 231 -28.15 26.16 8.62
CA GLN A 231 -29.55 26.60 8.60
C GLN A 231 -29.71 28.03 9.14
N GLN A 232 -28.91 28.40 10.14
CA GLN A 232 -28.85 29.77 10.66
C GLN A 232 -28.31 30.73 9.59
N GLU A 233 -27.23 30.37 8.89
CA GLU A 233 -26.71 31.13 7.76
C GLU A 233 -27.71 31.21 6.59
N GLU A 234 -28.38 30.11 6.26
CA GLU A 234 -29.44 30.04 5.23
C GLU A 234 -30.58 31.02 5.56
N SER A 235 -31.06 30.99 6.80
CA SER A 235 -32.09 31.92 7.30
C SER A 235 -31.62 33.38 7.28
N GLN A 236 -30.36 33.64 7.66
CA GLN A 236 -29.78 34.98 7.58
C GLN A 236 -29.70 35.46 6.12
N ARG A 237 -29.29 34.60 5.20
CA ARG A 237 -29.26 34.91 3.77
C ARG A 237 -30.65 35.09 3.18
N GLU A 238 -31.69 34.42 3.68
CA GLU A 238 -33.06 34.70 3.26
C GLU A 238 -33.55 36.07 3.75
N VAL A 239 -33.14 36.47 4.96
CA VAL A 239 -33.47 37.80 5.54
C VAL A 239 -32.70 38.92 4.84
N PHE A 240 -31.40 38.75 4.57
CA PHE A 240 -30.55 39.76 3.93
C PHE A 240 -30.56 39.68 2.39
N GLY A 241 -30.91 38.53 1.82
CA GLY A 241 -31.00 38.27 0.38
C GLY A 241 -32.30 38.75 -0.25
N ARG A 242 -33.36 38.99 0.54
CA ARG A 242 -34.54 39.75 0.09
C ARG A 242 -34.32 41.27 0.04
N THR A 243 -33.22 41.76 0.59
CA THR A 243 -32.87 43.20 0.63
C THR A 243 -31.85 43.61 -0.43
N LEU A 244 -31.61 42.74 -1.42
CA LEU A 244 -30.71 43.01 -2.55
C LEU A 244 -31.40 43.64 -3.77
N ASP A 245 -32.59 44.23 -3.58
CA ASP A 245 -33.21 45.12 -4.57
C ASP A 245 -33.55 46.52 -4.04
N SER A 246 -33.18 46.85 -2.79
CA SER A 246 -33.20 48.26 -2.36
C SER A 246 -32.22 48.53 -1.24
N SER A 247 -31.30 49.44 -1.51
CA SER A 247 -30.45 50.19 -0.58
C SER A 247 -31.06 50.39 0.82
N VAL A 248 -30.38 49.96 1.89
CA VAL A 248 -30.15 50.72 3.15
C VAL A 248 -29.00 50.04 3.94
N GLU A 249 -27.90 50.77 4.14
CA GLU A 249 -26.93 50.59 5.24
C GLU A 249 -27.61 50.99 6.56
N THR A 250 -27.46 50.29 7.69
CA THR A 250 -26.45 50.58 8.74
C THR A 250 -26.62 49.54 9.88
N THR A 251 -25.59 49.06 10.55
CA THR A 251 -24.94 49.79 11.65
C THR A 251 -23.53 49.24 11.92
N ALA A 252 -22.51 49.89 11.37
CA ALA A 252 -21.19 49.99 12.00
C ALA A 252 -20.55 51.29 11.53
N LEU A 253 -20.20 52.13 12.49
CA LEU A 253 -19.66 53.49 12.34
C LEU A 253 -18.55 53.58 11.28
N TYR A 254 -18.83 54.31 10.21
CA TYR A 254 -17.84 54.85 9.28
C TYR A 254 -17.77 56.37 9.44
N THR A 255 -16.60 56.89 9.79
CA THR A 255 -16.22 58.27 9.49
C THR A 255 -15.97 58.39 7.98
N LYS A 256 -16.75 59.27 7.33
CA LYS A 256 -16.75 59.65 5.91
C LYS A 256 -15.37 60.08 5.37
N SER A 257 -15.05 59.69 4.13
CA SER A 257 -14.53 60.59 3.07
C SER A 257 -14.46 59.89 1.69
N GLU A 258 -15.44 60.22 0.86
CA GLU A 258 -15.41 60.55 -0.60
C GLU A 258 -14.52 59.81 -1.62
N ASN A 259 -15.22 59.18 -2.58
CA ASN A 259 -15.05 59.23 -4.04
C ASN A 259 -13.63 59.08 -4.65
N LYS A 260 -13.23 57.85 -5.05
CA LYS A 260 -12.15 57.63 -6.03
C LYS A 260 -12.36 56.40 -6.93
N ASP A 261 -13.32 56.49 -7.86
CA ASP A 261 -13.48 55.50 -8.94
C ASP A 261 -12.56 55.75 -10.16
N LYS A 262 -11.45 56.48 -10.00
CA LYS A 262 -10.42 56.65 -11.02
C LYS A 262 -9.03 56.58 -10.38
N CYS A 263 -8.09 55.93 -11.06
CA CYS A 263 -6.68 55.93 -10.66
C CYS A 263 -6.16 57.37 -10.66
N SER A 264 -5.62 57.85 -9.53
CA SER A 264 -5.18 59.24 -9.38
C SER A 264 -3.88 59.60 -10.14
N ILE A 265 -3.29 58.64 -10.87
CA ILE A 265 -2.01 58.81 -11.58
C ILE A 265 -2.22 58.84 -13.10
N CYS A 266 -2.87 57.83 -13.67
CA CYS A 266 -3.14 57.76 -15.12
C CYS A 266 -4.57 58.13 -15.52
N GLY A 267 -5.48 58.36 -14.55
CA GLY A 267 -6.86 58.78 -14.79
C GLY A 267 -7.84 57.68 -15.28
N TYR A 268 -7.38 56.47 -15.57
CA TYR A 268 -8.22 55.35 -16.01
C TYR A 268 -8.88 54.60 -14.85
N LYS A 269 -10.05 53.99 -15.12
CA LYS A 269 -10.76 53.13 -14.16
C LYS A 269 -10.16 51.71 -14.16
N TRP A 270 -10.46 50.90 -13.14
CA TRP A 270 -10.07 49.48 -12.97
C TRP A 270 -8.74 49.15 -12.29
N HIS A 271 -8.07 50.12 -11.67
CA HIS A 271 -6.92 49.84 -10.80
C HIS A 271 -6.64 51.02 -9.85
N PRO A 272 -6.12 50.76 -8.64
CA PRO A 272 -5.74 51.81 -7.71
C PRO A 272 -4.35 52.40 -8.06
N ALA A 273 -4.05 53.59 -7.55
CA ALA A 273 -2.86 54.37 -7.89
C ALA A 273 -1.52 53.67 -7.56
N ASP A 274 -1.53 52.80 -6.56
CA ASP A 274 -0.43 51.92 -6.18
C ASP A 274 -0.14 50.82 -7.22
N LYS A 275 -1.12 50.46 -8.07
CA LYS A 275 -0.97 49.47 -9.16
C LYS A 275 -0.83 50.08 -10.55
N CYS A 276 -0.65 51.40 -10.65
CA CYS A 276 -0.51 52.11 -11.92
C CYS A 276 0.86 51.86 -12.57
N TRP A 277 0.88 51.47 -13.86
CA TRP A 277 2.12 51.22 -14.60
C TRP A 277 2.97 52.48 -14.85
N GLU A 278 2.38 53.67 -14.77
CA GLU A 278 3.15 54.92 -14.78
C GLU A 278 3.97 55.11 -13.49
N LYS A 279 3.55 54.47 -12.38
CA LYS A 279 4.25 54.50 -11.09
C LYS A 279 5.19 53.29 -10.90
N ILE A 280 4.76 52.08 -11.28
CA ILE A 280 5.51 50.83 -11.06
C ILE A 280 6.48 50.52 -12.21
N GLY A 281 6.26 51.12 -13.38
CA GLY A 281 6.95 50.76 -14.62
C GLY A 281 6.18 49.75 -15.45
N TYR A 282 6.34 49.83 -16.77
CA TYR A 282 5.62 48.97 -17.70
C TYR A 282 6.23 47.54 -17.74
N PRO A 283 5.43 46.49 -18.00
CA PRO A 283 5.94 45.12 -18.21
C PRO A 283 6.82 45.01 -19.47
N VAL A 284 7.71 44.01 -19.52
CA VAL A 284 8.72 43.83 -20.58
C VAL A 284 8.11 43.70 -22.00
N TRP A 285 6.90 43.16 -22.09
CA TRP A 285 6.15 42.98 -23.34
C TRP A 285 5.34 44.22 -23.77
N HIS A 286 5.23 45.25 -22.92
CA HIS A 286 4.43 46.45 -23.20
C HIS A 286 5.24 47.45 -24.04
N TYR A 287 4.64 48.01 -25.10
CA TYR A 287 5.35 48.82 -26.09
C TYR A 287 6.11 50.04 -25.52
N LYS A 288 5.64 50.62 -24.40
CA LYS A 288 6.31 51.74 -23.69
C LYS A 288 7.52 51.33 -22.82
N TYR A 289 7.81 50.04 -22.66
CA TYR A 289 8.91 49.56 -21.81
C TYR A 289 10.30 49.99 -22.31
N LYS A 290 10.52 49.96 -23.64
CA LYS A 290 11.82 50.31 -24.24
C LYS A 290 12.16 51.81 -24.19
N GLN A 291 11.17 52.69 -24.00
CA GLN A 291 11.41 54.14 -23.89
C GLN A 291 11.90 54.57 -22.50
N ASN A 292 11.65 53.77 -21.45
CA ASN A 292 11.96 54.13 -20.05
C ASN A 292 13.34 53.65 -19.54
N GLN A 293 14.08 52.82 -20.29
CA GLN A 293 15.42 52.38 -19.87
C GLN A 293 16.53 53.45 -20.04
N ALA A 294 16.26 54.58 -20.70
CA ALA A 294 17.25 55.63 -20.92
C ALA A 294 17.45 56.60 -19.75
N LYS A 295 16.69 56.50 -18.64
CA LYS A 295 16.58 57.60 -17.66
C LYS A 295 16.97 57.38 -16.20
N ASN A 296 17.43 56.21 -15.73
CA ASN A 296 17.93 56.11 -14.35
C ASN A 296 19.01 55.05 -14.13
N LYS A 297 20.27 55.47 -14.24
CA LYS A 297 21.44 54.86 -13.58
C LYS A 297 21.73 55.67 -12.30
N GLY A 298 21.64 55.05 -11.12
CA GLY A 298 22.18 55.64 -9.88
C GLY A 298 21.71 55.02 -8.55
N LYS A 299 22.67 54.42 -7.82
CA LYS A 299 22.78 54.19 -6.35
C LYS A 299 21.99 53.07 -5.61
N VAL A 300 22.65 51.91 -5.51
CA VAL A 300 23.17 51.14 -4.32
C VAL A 300 22.43 51.08 -2.94
N MET A 301 22.09 49.82 -2.56
CA MET A 301 22.09 49.03 -1.28
C MET A 301 21.66 49.60 0.10
N THR A 302 20.78 48.89 0.85
CA THR A 302 21.10 47.86 1.90
C THR A 302 19.87 47.27 2.65
N LYS A 303 19.97 45.96 2.95
CA LYS A 303 19.43 45.07 4.03
C LYS A 303 17.94 44.95 4.46
N GLN A 304 17.54 43.66 4.44
CA GLN A 304 16.72 42.83 5.36
C GLN A 304 15.18 42.92 5.39
N GLY A 305 14.55 41.74 5.22
CA GLY A 305 13.14 41.47 5.49
C GLY A 305 12.71 40.11 4.92
N VAL A 306 12.67 39.09 5.79
CA VAL A 306 12.28 37.70 5.55
C VAL A 306 10.77 37.57 5.28
N ASN A 307 10.36 36.48 4.61
CA ASN A 307 8.99 36.02 4.33
C ASN A 307 8.29 36.61 3.10
N GLN A 308 8.50 35.98 1.94
CA GLN A 308 7.42 35.68 0.97
C GLN A 308 7.99 34.85 -0.20
N LEU A 309 8.01 33.53 -0.07
CA LEU A 309 7.92 32.63 -1.23
C LEU A 309 7.40 31.24 -0.78
N ARG A 310 6.22 31.23 -0.16
CA ARG A 310 5.36 30.04 -0.02
C ARG A 310 4.02 30.43 -0.64
N LYS A 311 3.78 30.07 -1.90
CA LYS A 311 2.47 29.95 -2.58
C LYS A 311 2.68 29.87 -4.10
N THR A 312 3.17 28.73 -4.61
CA THR A 312 2.97 28.37 -6.03
C THR A 312 3.26 26.90 -6.41
N VAL A 313 3.27 25.96 -5.46
CA VAL A 313 3.48 24.53 -5.79
C VAL A 313 2.42 23.59 -5.18
N ALA A 314 1.46 24.11 -4.39
CA ALA A 314 0.43 23.29 -3.75
C ALA A 314 -0.81 22.99 -4.62
N ALA A 315 -0.99 23.68 -5.76
CA ALA A 315 -2.24 23.60 -6.53
C ALA A 315 -2.27 22.52 -7.63
N ALA A 316 -1.28 21.63 -7.70
CA ALA A 316 -1.21 20.58 -8.73
C ALA A 316 -1.23 19.14 -8.16
N VAL A 317 -1.52 18.98 -6.87
CA VAL A 317 -1.51 17.66 -6.18
C VAL A 317 -2.89 17.26 -5.63
N GLU A 318 -3.90 18.13 -5.71
CA GLU A 318 -5.24 17.84 -5.14
C GLU A 318 -6.20 17.10 -6.09
N THR A 319 -5.81 16.77 -7.32
CA THR A 319 -6.69 16.10 -8.31
C THR A 319 -6.36 14.62 -8.58
N SER A 320 -5.37 14.04 -7.91
CA SER A 320 -5.10 12.60 -7.98
C SER A 320 -5.76 11.90 -6.79
N GLY A 321 -6.84 11.14 -7.06
CA GLY A 321 -7.55 10.36 -6.06
C GLY A 321 -6.59 9.50 -5.23
N HIS A 322 -6.59 9.71 -3.91
CA HIS A 322 -5.88 8.88 -2.95
C HIS A 322 -6.42 7.44 -3.01
N ILE A 323 -5.75 6.57 -3.76
CA ILE A 323 -6.02 5.13 -3.83
C ILE A 323 -4.86 4.39 -3.16
N MET A 324 -4.69 4.68 -1.87
CA MET A 324 -4.04 3.82 -0.88
C MET A 324 -4.89 3.85 0.38
N PHE A 325 -4.87 2.76 1.16
CA PHE A 325 -5.53 2.77 2.46
C PHE A 325 -4.92 3.91 3.29
N THR A 326 -5.76 4.79 3.86
CA THR A 326 -5.25 5.71 4.89
C THR A 326 -4.72 4.90 6.07
N SER A 327 -3.77 5.45 6.83
CA SER A 327 -3.20 4.81 8.04
C SER A 327 -4.28 4.14 8.91
N LYS A 328 -5.39 4.86 9.13
CA LYS A 328 -6.57 4.38 9.87
C LYS A 328 -7.28 3.18 9.23
N GLN A 329 -7.35 3.08 7.89
CA GLN A 329 -7.99 1.96 7.18
C GLN A 329 -7.12 0.70 7.22
N PHE A 330 -5.79 0.83 7.13
CA PHE A 330 -4.87 -0.30 7.28
C PHE A 330 -4.85 -0.78 8.75
N GLU A 331 -4.86 0.15 9.72
CA GLU A 331 -4.97 -0.16 11.14
C GLU A 331 -6.30 -0.83 11.49
N GLN A 332 -7.44 -0.38 10.92
CA GLN A 332 -8.74 -1.01 11.08
C GLN A 332 -8.79 -2.41 10.44
N LEU A 333 -8.17 -2.60 9.29
CA LEU A 333 -8.06 -3.92 8.65
C LEU A 333 -7.21 -4.87 9.50
N MET A 334 -6.10 -4.40 10.05
CA MET A 334 -5.21 -5.17 10.93
C MET A 334 -5.83 -5.46 12.30
N LYS A 335 -6.60 -4.52 12.86
CA LYS A 335 -7.38 -4.71 14.11
C LYS A 335 -8.65 -5.55 13.92
N SER A 336 -9.16 -5.69 12.69
CA SER A 336 -10.33 -6.52 12.36
C SER A 336 -10.03 -8.02 12.26
N LEU A 337 -8.76 -8.40 12.34
CA LEU A 337 -8.30 -9.78 12.29
C LEU A 337 -8.07 -10.28 13.73
N PRO A 338 -8.56 -11.48 14.10
CA PRO A 338 -8.52 -11.94 15.49
C PRO A 338 -7.08 -12.24 15.90
N HIS A 339 -6.56 -11.45 16.87
CA HIS A 339 -5.28 -11.55 17.59
C HIS A 339 -4.13 -10.63 17.17
N PHE A 340 -4.35 -9.31 17.07
CA PHE A 340 -3.26 -8.34 17.22
C PHE A 340 -3.46 -7.53 18.52
N ASN A 341 -2.82 -7.98 19.62
CA ASN A 341 -2.67 -7.19 20.84
C ASN A 341 -1.30 -6.50 20.82
N THR A 342 -1.29 -5.17 20.88
CA THR A 342 -0.08 -4.31 20.97
C THR A 342 0.55 -4.30 22.37
N ALA A 343 0.17 -5.22 23.26
CA ALA A 343 0.60 -5.25 24.66
C ALA A 343 1.89 -6.05 24.91
N ASP A 344 2.36 -6.88 23.96
CA ASP A 344 3.58 -7.69 24.12
C ASP A 344 4.88 -6.97 23.70
N MET A 345 4.82 -5.66 23.43
CA MET A 345 6.00 -4.81 23.15
C MET A 345 6.58 -4.11 24.39
N LYS A 346 6.44 -4.69 25.60
CA LYS A 346 7.20 -4.25 26.78
C LYS A 346 8.40 -5.18 27.01
N TYR A 347 9.59 -4.62 26.77
CA TYR A 347 10.89 -4.95 27.37
C TYR A 347 11.03 -6.28 28.13
N SER A 348 11.94 -7.14 27.67
CA SER A 348 12.84 -7.90 28.56
C SER A 348 14.28 -7.41 28.33
N ALA A 349 14.61 -6.28 28.95
CA ALA A 349 15.96 -6.06 29.41
C ALA A 349 15.96 -6.51 30.87
N ASP A 350 16.26 -7.78 31.12
CA ASP A 350 16.83 -8.16 32.40
C ASP A 350 17.70 -9.41 32.30
N SER A 351 18.69 -9.40 33.17
CA SER A 351 19.82 -10.32 33.41
C SER A 351 19.57 -11.82 33.23
N ASP A 352 20.54 -12.50 32.62
CA ASP A 352 20.80 -13.94 32.78
C ASP A 352 22.34 -14.14 32.75
N ASP A 353 23.01 -13.64 33.79
CA ASP A 353 24.14 -14.35 34.39
C ASP A 353 23.51 -15.32 35.42
N GLU A 354 24.01 -16.55 35.50
CA GLU A 354 23.53 -17.68 36.32
C GLU A 354 22.36 -18.51 35.76
N LEU A 355 22.73 -19.55 34.99
CA LEU A 355 22.23 -20.93 35.19
C LEU A 355 23.04 -21.90 34.30
N ASP A 356 24.33 -22.03 34.63
CA ASP A 356 25.09 -23.25 34.36
C ASP A 356 24.85 -24.19 35.54
N ASN A 357 24.22 -25.34 35.29
CA ASN A 357 24.57 -26.68 35.80
C ASN A 357 23.35 -27.63 35.80
N GLU A 358 23.65 -28.89 35.46
CA GLU A 358 22.81 -30.10 35.61
C GLU A 358 21.69 -30.30 34.55
N PHE A 359 21.52 -31.43 33.86
CA PHE A 359 22.03 -32.80 34.02
C PHE A 359 21.80 -33.63 32.72
N VAL A 360 22.89 -34.20 32.20
CA VAL A 360 23.13 -35.61 31.75
C VAL A 360 22.05 -36.46 31.03
N ALA A 361 22.41 -36.82 29.79
CA ALA A 361 22.36 -38.12 29.06
C ALA A 361 21.08 -38.97 28.87
N ALA A 362 20.83 -39.32 27.60
CA ALA A 362 20.57 -40.69 27.09
C ALA A 362 20.79 -40.71 25.55
N GLN A 363 21.99 -41.05 25.08
CA GLN A 363 22.37 -42.31 24.41
C GLN A 363 21.55 -42.77 23.17
N THR A 364 22.13 -42.47 22.00
CA THR A 364 22.49 -43.38 20.89
C THR A 364 21.80 -44.73 20.75
N GLN A 365 21.26 -44.99 19.55
CA GLN A 365 21.44 -46.27 18.83
C GLN A 365 21.57 -46.02 17.32
N GLU A 366 22.64 -46.58 16.75
CA GLU A 366 22.99 -46.63 15.32
C GLU A 366 23.17 -48.13 14.91
N PRO A 367 23.41 -48.49 13.63
CA PRO A 367 22.71 -49.54 12.89
C PRO A 367 23.54 -50.81 12.58
N VAL A 368 22.91 -51.91 12.14
CA VAL A 368 23.59 -53.14 11.65
C VAL A 368 22.67 -53.94 10.65
N PRO A 369 23.17 -54.85 9.76
CA PRO A 369 23.29 -54.58 8.31
C PRO A 369 23.19 -55.81 7.32
N ILE A 370 23.43 -55.57 6.00
CA ILE A 370 23.88 -56.46 4.85
C ILE A 370 22.99 -57.68 4.39
N PRO A 371 23.19 -58.40 3.23
CA PRO A 371 23.91 -58.22 1.93
C PRO A 371 23.11 -58.71 0.64
N PRO A 372 23.70 -58.76 -0.60
CA PRO A 372 23.03 -58.71 -1.94
C PRO A 372 22.97 -60.07 -2.69
N PRO A 373 22.44 -60.23 -3.95
CA PRO A 373 23.21 -60.00 -5.20
C PRO A 373 22.45 -59.75 -6.56
N ARG A 374 23.19 -59.12 -7.50
CA ARG A 374 23.44 -59.40 -8.96
C ARG A 374 22.33 -59.56 -10.05
N ARG A 375 22.40 -58.60 -11.01
CA ARG A 375 22.62 -58.68 -12.49
C ARG A 375 22.27 -59.95 -13.30
N SER A 376 21.60 -59.76 -14.45
CA SER A 376 22.16 -59.94 -15.82
C SER A 376 21.22 -59.38 -16.91
N SER A 377 21.69 -58.44 -17.76
CA SER A 377 21.96 -58.55 -19.23
C SER A 377 20.71 -58.64 -20.14
N ARG A 378 20.55 -57.91 -21.26
CA ARG A 378 21.54 -57.52 -22.27
C ARG A 378 20.96 -56.44 -23.23
N SER A 379 21.84 -55.58 -23.74
CA SER A 379 21.98 -55.11 -25.14
C SER A 379 20.77 -54.55 -25.90
N THR A 380 20.86 -53.27 -26.31
CA THR A 380 21.11 -52.93 -27.73
C THR A 380 21.69 -51.52 -27.87
N THR A 381 22.63 -51.44 -28.81
CA THR A 381 23.57 -50.37 -29.16
C THR A 381 22.95 -49.13 -29.82
N ALA A 382 23.64 -48.00 -29.66
CA ALA A 382 23.37 -46.70 -30.26
C ALA A 382 23.89 -46.58 -31.71
N PRO A 383 23.26 -45.78 -32.60
CA PRO A 383 23.76 -45.53 -33.95
C PRO A 383 24.74 -44.33 -34.05
N SER A 384 26.01 -44.66 -34.29
CA SER A 384 26.89 -44.24 -35.41
C SER A 384 26.89 -42.81 -36.00
N TRP A 385 26.60 -41.73 -35.25
CA TRP A 385 26.96 -40.36 -35.72
C TRP A 385 27.71 -39.53 -34.70
N LEU A 386 28.22 -40.15 -33.63
CA LEU A 386 29.07 -39.51 -32.63
C LEU A 386 30.37 -40.31 -32.42
N GLN A 387 31.21 -40.37 -33.45
CA GLN A 387 32.63 -40.74 -33.30
C GLN A 387 33.39 -40.25 -34.53
N ASP A 388 34.03 -39.08 -34.37
CA ASP A 388 35.08 -38.43 -35.17
C ASP A 388 34.94 -36.92 -34.88
N TYR A 389 35.71 -36.20 -34.06
CA TYR A 389 37.04 -36.36 -33.50
C TYR A 389 37.16 -35.50 -32.22
N VAL A 390 38.02 -35.96 -31.30
CA VAL A 390 38.59 -35.20 -30.18
C VAL A 390 39.79 -34.38 -30.68
N THR A 391 39.96 -33.19 -30.09
CA THR A 391 41.03 -32.14 -30.14
C THR A 391 42.49 -32.64 -30.03
N PRO A 392 43.59 -31.83 -30.00
CA PRO A 392 43.90 -30.42 -30.41
C PRO A 392 45.22 -30.25 -31.25
N ASN A 393 45.43 -29.14 -31.97
CA ASN A 393 46.71 -28.39 -32.16
C ASN A 393 46.72 -27.43 -33.40
N ASN A 394 47.25 -26.23 -33.17
CA ASN A 394 47.50 -25.03 -34.03
C ASN A 394 48.43 -25.32 -35.25
N PRO A 395 48.68 -24.45 -36.29
CA PRO A 395 48.19 -23.10 -36.62
C PRO A 395 47.83 -22.82 -38.11
N ARG A 396 47.30 -21.62 -38.36
CA ARG A 396 47.17 -20.91 -39.66
C ARG A 396 46.11 -21.40 -40.66
N ALA A 397 44.96 -20.73 -40.64
CA ALA A 397 44.33 -20.22 -41.87
C ALA A 397 43.43 -19.00 -41.56
N ASN A 398 43.83 -17.88 -42.15
CA ASN A 398 43.00 -16.79 -42.70
C ASN A 398 42.42 -15.72 -41.77
N GLN A 399 43.29 -14.75 -41.50
CA GLN A 399 43.00 -13.31 -41.38
C GLN A 399 42.30 -12.77 -42.64
N VAL A 400 41.24 -11.98 -42.47
CA VAL A 400 40.95 -10.79 -43.31
C VAL A 400 40.59 -9.64 -42.37
N SER A 401 41.20 -8.49 -42.61
CA SER A 401 41.44 -7.42 -41.64
C SER A 401 40.36 -6.35 -41.55
N VAL A 402 40.21 -5.81 -40.33
CA VAL A 402 39.35 -4.67 -39.91
C VAL A 402 39.80 -3.32 -40.49
N THR A 403 40.64 -3.31 -41.52
CA THR A 403 41.19 -2.10 -42.14
C THR A 403 40.27 -1.47 -43.19
N HIS A 404 39.26 -2.17 -43.69
CA HIS A 404 38.34 -1.65 -44.72
C HIS A 404 37.12 -0.87 -44.18
N VAL A 405 36.80 -1.00 -42.88
CA VAL A 405 35.67 -0.26 -42.27
C VAL A 405 36.15 1.06 -41.65
N LYS A 406 37.45 1.20 -41.34
CA LYS A 406 38.04 2.45 -40.85
C LYS A 406 38.21 3.51 -41.95
N SER A 407 38.45 3.12 -43.20
CA SER A 407 38.69 4.10 -44.27
C SER A 407 37.42 4.78 -44.77
N GLN A 408 36.23 4.16 -44.62
CA GLN A 408 34.96 4.80 -44.99
C GLN A 408 34.42 5.77 -43.93
N PHE A 409 34.85 5.63 -42.67
CA PHE A 409 34.42 6.53 -41.58
C PHE A 409 35.28 7.80 -41.47
N GLN A 410 36.53 7.77 -41.96
CA GLN A 410 37.40 8.96 -41.99
C GLN A 410 37.06 9.94 -43.14
N THR A 411 36.44 9.48 -44.22
CA THR A 411 36.05 10.34 -45.35
C THR A 411 34.77 11.15 -45.07
N PHE A 412 33.98 10.76 -44.07
CA PHE A 412 32.77 11.49 -43.67
C PHE A 412 33.07 12.69 -42.74
N LEU A 413 34.24 12.71 -42.09
CA LEU A 413 34.63 13.77 -41.15
C LEU A 413 35.38 14.96 -41.79
N HIS A 414 35.69 14.89 -43.09
CA HIS A 414 36.45 15.93 -43.82
C HIS A 414 35.64 16.68 -44.88
N THR A 415 34.33 16.82 -44.71
CA THR A 415 33.55 17.77 -45.53
C THR A 415 33.74 19.21 -45.02
N PRO A 416 33.93 20.22 -45.91
CA PRO A 416 34.29 21.60 -45.56
C PRO A 416 33.20 22.40 -44.81
N LYS A 417 32.09 21.76 -44.41
CA LYS A 417 31.04 22.36 -43.57
C LYS A 417 31.21 22.10 -42.06
N VAL A 418 32.18 21.28 -41.65
CA VAL A 418 32.38 20.91 -40.23
C VAL A 418 33.50 21.73 -39.55
N GLU A 419 34.39 22.38 -40.29
CA GLU A 419 35.46 23.22 -39.73
C GLU A 419 34.99 24.57 -39.17
N ALA A 420 33.81 25.06 -39.57
CA ALA A 420 33.25 26.33 -39.07
C ALA A 420 32.63 26.25 -37.66
N MET A 421 32.44 25.05 -37.08
CA MET A 421 31.79 24.86 -35.78
C MET A 421 32.73 24.44 -34.64
N ARG A 422 34.03 24.28 -34.93
CA ARG A 422 35.04 23.87 -33.95
C ARG A 422 35.29 24.87 -32.80
N PRO A 423 35.25 26.22 -32.99
CA PRO A 423 35.43 27.14 -31.87
C PRO A 423 34.19 27.23 -30.96
N LEU A 424 32.99 26.93 -31.48
CA LEU A 424 31.76 26.90 -30.68
C LEU A 424 31.69 25.67 -29.77
N PHE A 425 32.23 24.54 -30.22
CA PHE A 425 32.25 23.31 -29.43
C PHE A 425 33.28 23.36 -28.28
N GLN A 426 34.40 24.06 -28.47
CA GLN A 426 35.40 24.28 -27.40
C GLN A 426 34.89 25.26 -26.33
N TRP A 427 34.16 26.31 -26.71
CA TRP A 427 33.52 27.21 -25.74
C TRP A 427 32.36 26.54 -25.00
N PHE A 428 31.59 25.67 -25.67
CA PHE A 428 30.55 24.88 -25.01
C PHE A 428 31.13 23.91 -23.97
N LEU A 429 32.26 23.25 -24.26
CA LEU A 429 32.93 22.36 -23.31
C LEU A 429 33.55 23.11 -22.11
N LEU A 430 34.05 24.34 -22.30
CA LEU A 430 34.53 25.21 -21.22
C LEU A 430 33.38 25.80 -20.37
N PHE A 431 32.22 26.06 -20.98
CA PHE A 431 31.02 26.53 -20.28
C PHE A 431 30.35 25.40 -19.48
N VAL A 432 30.39 24.16 -19.98
CA VAL A 432 29.95 22.96 -19.24
C VAL A 432 30.93 22.61 -18.10
N ALA A 433 32.22 22.87 -18.26
CA ALA A 433 33.23 22.65 -17.22
C ALA A 433 33.14 23.67 -16.06
N THR A 434 32.54 24.84 -16.25
CA THR A 434 32.41 25.90 -15.22
C THR A 434 31.05 25.94 -14.50
N PHE A 435 30.06 25.16 -14.97
CA PHE A 435 28.74 25.04 -14.32
C PHE A 435 28.50 23.74 -13.55
N THR A 436 29.50 22.87 -13.39
CA THR A 436 29.37 21.62 -12.60
C THR A 436 29.85 21.71 -11.15
N THR A 437 30.39 22.85 -10.70
CA THR A 437 30.74 23.02 -9.29
C THR A 437 29.56 23.55 -8.50
N ARG A 438 28.73 22.62 -8.01
CA ARG A 438 28.05 22.62 -6.70
C ARG A 438 26.92 21.59 -6.76
N ASN A 439 27.21 20.37 -6.33
CA ASN A 439 26.23 19.58 -5.62
C ASN A 439 26.96 18.92 -4.46
N LEU A 440 26.65 19.42 -3.27
CA LEU A 440 27.07 18.83 -2.00
C LEU A 440 26.47 17.42 -1.92
N ALA A 441 27.33 16.44 -1.69
CA ALA A 441 26.92 15.12 -1.26
C ALA A 441 26.20 15.25 0.10
N ALA A 442 24.89 15.05 0.07
CA ALA A 442 24.05 14.81 1.24
C ALA A 442 23.89 13.28 1.43
N PRO A 443 23.66 12.82 2.67
CA PRO A 443 24.12 11.52 3.14
C PRO A 443 23.32 10.33 2.57
N ASN A 444 24.05 9.31 2.12
CA ASN A 444 23.51 8.04 1.64
C ASN A 444 23.35 7.08 2.83
N ARG A 445 22.15 7.00 3.43
CA ARG A 445 21.87 6.15 4.62
C ARG A 445 20.79 5.10 4.39
N THR A 446 20.60 4.65 3.15
CA THR A 446 19.33 4.10 2.72
C THR A 446 19.42 2.83 1.85
N PRO A 447 19.16 1.63 2.41
CA PRO A 447 19.59 0.35 1.80
C PRO A 447 18.67 -0.39 0.76
N ARG A 448 18.78 -0.20 -0.56
CA ARG A 448 17.98 -0.89 -1.65
C ARG A 448 17.02 -2.07 -1.25
N LEU A 449 15.73 -1.99 -1.61
CA LEU A 449 14.72 -3.02 -1.32
C LEU A 449 14.70 -4.20 -2.32
N SER A 450 15.63 -4.28 -3.26
CA SER A 450 15.62 -5.34 -4.27
C SER A 450 15.88 -6.73 -3.64
N PRO A 451 15.31 -7.81 -4.17
CA PRO A 451 15.69 -9.17 -3.80
C PRO A 451 17.15 -9.54 -4.14
N ILE A 452 17.84 -8.72 -4.95
CA ILE A 452 19.17 -9.00 -5.53
C ILE A 452 20.21 -8.01 -5.02
N ASN A 453 21.37 -8.55 -4.60
CA ASN A 453 22.51 -7.78 -4.13
C ASN A 453 23.26 -7.09 -5.29
N PRO A 454 23.35 -5.74 -5.35
CA PRO A 454 24.01 -5.01 -6.43
C PRO A 454 25.56 -5.01 -6.36
N LEU A 455 26.16 -5.35 -5.21
CA LEU A 455 27.63 -5.25 -4.99
C LEU A 455 28.42 -6.47 -5.48
N LEU A 456 27.73 -7.53 -5.91
CA LEU A 456 28.36 -8.66 -6.59
C LEU A 456 28.46 -8.34 -8.10
N GLU A 457 29.59 -7.75 -8.49
CA GLU A 457 30.04 -7.67 -9.91
C GLU A 457 30.05 -9.04 -10.62
N ASP A 458 29.93 -10.14 -9.88
CA ASP A 458 29.86 -11.52 -10.37
C ASP A 458 28.46 -11.98 -10.81
N ILE A 459 27.44 -11.10 -10.86
CA ILE A 459 26.17 -11.41 -11.53
C ILE A 459 26.49 -11.89 -12.97
N ASN A 460 27.38 -11.23 -13.70
CA ASN A 460 27.72 -11.65 -15.06
C ASN A 460 28.36 -13.06 -15.20
N LYS A 461 28.85 -13.68 -14.12
CA LYS A 461 29.43 -15.03 -14.16
C LYS A 461 28.40 -16.16 -13.99
N TYR A 462 27.22 -15.86 -13.44
CA TYR A 462 26.12 -16.83 -13.32
C TYR A 462 25.14 -16.76 -14.51
N TYR A 463 25.24 -15.75 -15.39
CA TYR A 463 24.27 -15.47 -16.45
C TYR A 463 24.58 -16.15 -17.79
N ALA A 464 25.45 -17.16 -17.78
CA ALA A 464 25.76 -17.95 -18.98
C ALA A 464 25.19 -19.37 -18.95
N SER A 465 23.95 -19.56 -18.46
CA SER A 465 23.20 -20.80 -18.73
C SER A 465 21.72 -20.66 -18.33
N GLY A 466 20.91 -20.03 -19.19
CA GLY A 466 19.49 -19.81 -18.94
C GLY A 466 18.62 -20.00 -20.18
N SER A 467 18.48 -21.25 -20.63
CA SER A 467 17.43 -21.85 -21.47
C SER A 467 16.55 -20.92 -22.35
N ASN A 468 16.64 -21.12 -23.68
CA ASN A 468 15.83 -20.57 -24.81
C ASN A 468 14.27 -20.70 -24.71
N THR A 469 13.67 -20.85 -23.52
CA THR A 469 12.25 -21.19 -23.34
C THR A 469 11.38 -20.05 -22.80
N SER A 470 11.97 -18.99 -22.25
CA SER A 470 11.23 -17.81 -21.79
C SER A 470 11.01 -16.84 -22.95
N LYS A 471 9.76 -16.39 -23.14
CA LYS A 471 9.40 -15.44 -24.20
C LYS A 471 9.06 -14.08 -23.60
N THR A 472 9.73 -13.05 -24.07
CA THR A 472 9.46 -11.66 -23.70
C THR A 472 8.32 -11.12 -24.57
N HIS A 473 7.37 -10.46 -23.91
CA HIS A 473 6.22 -9.84 -24.52
C HIS A 473 6.06 -8.41 -24.02
N PHE A 474 5.32 -7.60 -24.78
CA PHE A 474 4.95 -6.25 -24.39
C PHE A 474 3.43 -6.11 -24.48
N TYR A 475 2.83 -5.50 -23.46
CA TYR A 475 1.43 -5.12 -23.43
C TYR A 475 1.34 -3.59 -23.57
N ASN A 476 0.45 -3.10 -24.43
CA ASN A 476 0.21 -1.67 -24.56
C ASN A 476 -0.64 -1.22 -23.38
N GLN A 477 0.03 -0.73 -22.34
CA GLN A 477 -0.55 -0.39 -21.06
C GLN A 477 -1.09 1.03 -21.07
N THR A 478 -2.25 1.24 -20.46
CA THR A 478 -2.82 2.58 -20.23
C THR A 478 -1.92 3.38 -19.29
N LEU A 479 -1.59 4.61 -19.66
CA LEU A 479 -0.71 5.47 -18.88
C LEU A 479 -1.32 5.79 -17.51
N ASP A 480 -2.62 6.11 -17.49
CA ASP A 480 -3.35 6.51 -16.31
C ASP A 480 -4.69 5.77 -16.18
N HIS A 481 -4.77 4.89 -15.19
CA HIS A 481 -5.95 4.06 -14.90
C HIS A 481 -7.06 4.77 -14.12
N PHE A 482 -6.79 5.97 -13.60
CA PHE A 482 -7.65 6.59 -12.58
C PHE A 482 -8.29 7.90 -13.03
N ASN A 483 -8.07 8.31 -14.28
CA ASN A 483 -8.67 9.50 -14.86
C ASN A 483 -9.18 9.18 -16.28
N TYR A 484 -10.27 9.85 -16.65
CA TYR A 484 -10.99 9.63 -17.92
C TYR A 484 -10.64 10.69 -18.97
N ASN A 485 -9.67 11.57 -18.72
CA ASN A 485 -9.22 12.56 -19.69
C ASN A 485 -8.64 11.88 -20.95
N PRO A 486 -8.77 12.48 -22.15
CA PRO A 486 -8.23 11.90 -23.38
C PRO A 486 -6.73 11.56 -23.30
N GLU A 487 -5.95 12.40 -22.60
CA GLU A 487 -4.51 12.21 -22.38
C GLU A 487 -4.21 10.99 -21.47
N SER A 488 -5.13 10.61 -20.59
CA SER A 488 -4.98 9.47 -19.68
C SER A 488 -4.97 8.12 -20.41
N TYR A 489 -5.61 8.05 -21.58
CA TYR A 489 -5.61 6.86 -22.45
C TYR A 489 -4.37 6.72 -23.33
N ALA A 490 -3.37 7.61 -23.19
CA ALA A 490 -2.08 7.39 -23.82
C ALA A 490 -1.53 6.02 -23.38
N THR A 491 -0.88 5.29 -24.28
CA THR A 491 -0.37 3.94 -23.97
C THR A 491 1.14 3.86 -24.05
N PHE A 492 1.74 2.98 -23.26
CA PHE A 492 3.17 2.65 -23.34
C PHE A 492 3.40 1.14 -23.29
N PRO A 493 4.49 0.62 -23.88
CA PRO A 493 4.78 -0.79 -23.85
C PRO A 493 5.29 -1.22 -22.46
N GLN A 494 4.53 -2.06 -21.76
CA GLN A 494 4.95 -2.70 -20.51
C GLN A 494 5.39 -4.14 -20.77
N ARG A 495 6.60 -4.47 -20.32
CA ARG A 495 7.24 -5.77 -20.52
C ARG A 495 6.67 -6.81 -19.56
N TYR A 496 6.41 -8.00 -20.07
CA TYR A 496 6.17 -9.19 -19.27
C TYR A 496 6.80 -10.40 -19.93
N ILE A 497 7.21 -11.38 -19.13
CA ILE A 497 7.94 -12.55 -19.60
C ILE A 497 7.14 -13.79 -19.23
N VAL A 498 6.94 -14.68 -20.20
CA VAL A 498 6.16 -15.90 -20.03
C VAL A 498 7.02 -17.12 -20.31
N ASN A 499 6.98 -18.09 -19.41
CA ASN A 499 7.58 -19.40 -19.59
C ASN A 499 6.51 -20.48 -19.46
N SER A 500 6.18 -21.11 -20.58
CA SER A 500 5.14 -22.14 -20.70
C SER A 500 5.68 -23.58 -20.68
N LYS A 501 6.97 -23.78 -20.37
CA LYS A 501 7.63 -25.09 -20.44
C LYS A 501 6.93 -26.20 -19.67
N TRP A 502 6.32 -25.88 -18.53
CA TRP A 502 5.66 -26.84 -17.64
C TRP A 502 4.15 -26.67 -17.55
N TRP A 503 3.57 -25.76 -18.32
CA TRP A 503 2.17 -25.39 -18.14
C TRP A 503 1.23 -26.51 -18.59
N GLY A 504 0.32 -26.92 -17.70
CA GLY A 504 -0.65 -27.98 -17.94
C GLY A 504 -1.81 -27.59 -18.86
N GLY A 505 -1.84 -26.36 -19.36
CA GLY A 505 -2.85 -25.86 -20.29
C GLY A 505 -4.13 -25.35 -19.62
N ALA A 506 -4.90 -24.58 -20.39
CA ALA A 506 -6.14 -23.96 -19.93
C ALA A 506 -7.26 -24.97 -19.64
N ASP A 507 -7.35 -26.05 -20.42
CA ASP A 507 -8.40 -27.08 -20.27
C ASP A 507 -8.34 -27.79 -18.91
N ASN A 508 -7.11 -27.99 -18.41
CA ASN A 508 -6.87 -28.55 -17.09
C ASN A 508 -7.02 -27.52 -15.96
N ASN A 509 -7.34 -26.27 -16.30
CA ASN A 509 -7.38 -25.13 -15.38
C ASN A 509 -6.05 -24.96 -14.62
N ALA A 510 -4.93 -25.24 -15.30
CA ALA A 510 -3.62 -25.27 -14.66
C ALA A 510 -3.23 -23.88 -14.12
N PRO A 511 -2.62 -23.78 -12.92
CA PRO A 511 -2.36 -22.52 -12.25
C PRO A 511 -1.39 -21.62 -13.02
N ILE A 512 -1.45 -20.32 -12.75
CA ILE A 512 -0.52 -19.32 -13.25
C ILE A 512 0.22 -18.73 -12.05
N PHE A 513 1.54 -18.88 -12.01
CA PHE A 513 2.42 -18.26 -11.03
C PHE A 513 2.99 -16.97 -11.60
N VAL A 514 2.77 -15.88 -10.89
CA VAL A 514 3.09 -14.54 -11.36
C VAL A 514 4.04 -13.89 -10.37
N TYR A 515 5.21 -13.47 -10.85
CA TYR A 515 6.11 -12.65 -10.08
C TYR A 515 5.87 -11.17 -10.40
N PHE A 516 5.73 -10.35 -9.37
CA PHE A 516 5.68 -8.90 -9.53
C PHE A 516 7.08 -8.30 -9.36
N GLY A 517 7.57 -7.70 -10.44
CA GLY A 517 8.79 -6.93 -10.46
C GLY A 517 8.73 -5.81 -9.42
N ALA A 518 9.85 -5.65 -8.72
CA ALA A 518 10.05 -4.60 -7.73
C ALA A 518 10.68 -3.38 -8.42
N GLU A 519 11.67 -2.74 -7.80
CA GLU A 519 12.32 -1.52 -8.30
C GLU A 519 13.52 -1.76 -9.24
N GLU A 520 13.44 -2.73 -10.16
CA GLU A 520 14.55 -3.06 -11.07
C GLU A 520 14.11 -3.59 -12.43
N ASP A 521 15.08 -3.88 -13.30
CA ASP A 521 14.83 -4.54 -14.58
C ASP A 521 14.44 -6.00 -14.32
N ILE A 522 13.31 -6.43 -14.87
CA ILE A 522 12.77 -7.78 -14.62
C ILE A 522 13.71 -8.90 -15.13
N GLU A 523 14.64 -8.61 -16.05
CA GLU A 523 15.63 -9.59 -16.52
C GLU A 523 16.63 -9.96 -15.41
N ASP A 524 16.90 -9.05 -14.45
CA ASP A 524 17.76 -9.34 -13.30
C ASP A 524 17.11 -10.40 -12.39
N ASP A 525 15.78 -10.35 -12.23
CA ASP A 525 14.98 -11.29 -11.45
C ASP A 525 14.99 -12.71 -12.05
N LEU A 526 15.03 -12.88 -13.37
CA LEU A 526 14.95 -14.20 -14.01
C LEU A 526 16.07 -15.16 -13.58
N GLY A 527 17.27 -14.62 -13.36
CA GLY A 527 18.44 -15.40 -12.96
C GLY A 527 18.47 -15.71 -11.46
N SER A 528 17.74 -14.96 -10.64
CA SER A 528 17.85 -14.99 -9.18
C SER A 528 16.60 -15.56 -8.49
N ILE A 529 15.41 -15.33 -9.06
CA ILE A 529 14.11 -15.70 -8.50
C ILE A 529 13.64 -17.03 -9.10
N GLY A 530 14.07 -18.11 -8.46
CA GLY A 530 13.81 -19.48 -8.90
C GLY A 530 12.56 -20.13 -8.33
N PHE A 531 11.93 -19.57 -7.29
CA PHE A 531 10.78 -20.23 -6.64
C PHE A 531 9.65 -20.57 -7.61
N LEU A 532 9.40 -19.71 -8.60
CA LEU A 532 8.38 -19.97 -9.62
C LEU A 532 8.78 -21.16 -10.51
N THR A 533 10.01 -21.15 -11.04
CA THR A 533 10.50 -22.20 -11.94
C THR A 533 10.73 -23.53 -11.24
N ASP A 534 11.17 -23.50 -9.99
CA ASP A 534 11.44 -24.70 -9.17
C ASP A 534 10.13 -25.44 -8.85
N ASN A 535 9.03 -24.71 -8.68
CA ASN A 535 7.72 -25.27 -8.34
C ASN A 535 6.78 -25.44 -9.53
N ALA A 536 7.07 -24.81 -10.68
CA ALA A 536 6.23 -24.93 -11.88
C ALA A 536 6.03 -26.39 -12.36
N PRO A 537 7.04 -27.30 -12.33
CA PRO A 537 6.83 -28.71 -12.67
C PRO A 537 5.82 -29.41 -11.76
N LEU A 538 5.87 -29.13 -10.45
CA LEU A 538 5.00 -29.74 -9.44
C LEU A 538 3.53 -29.34 -9.66
N PHE A 539 3.30 -28.06 -9.94
CA PHE A 539 1.95 -27.51 -10.11
C PHE A 539 1.46 -27.52 -11.56
N LYS A 540 2.31 -27.92 -12.50
CA LYS A 540 2.11 -27.72 -13.95
C LYS A 540 1.76 -26.25 -14.27
N ALA A 541 2.43 -25.32 -13.59
CA ALA A 541 2.06 -23.91 -13.62
C ALA A 541 2.64 -23.18 -14.84
N LEU A 542 1.92 -22.17 -15.33
CA LEU A 542 2.46 -21.15 -16.22
C LEU A 542 3.28 -20.17 -15.38
N VAL A 543 4.50 -19.85 -15.80
CA VAL A 543 5.34 -18.88 -15.10
C VAL A 543 5.31 -17.55 -15.83
N VAL A 544 5.03 -16.46 -15.09
CA VAL A 544 4.92 -15.10 -15.62
C VAL A 544 5.72 -14.16 -14.74
N TYR A 545 6.56 -13.31 -15.32
CA TYR A 545 7.22 -12.20 -14.63
C TYR A 545 6.67 -10.89 -15.21
N LEU A 546 6.16 -10.01 -14.35
CA LEU A 546 5.63 -8.70 -14.76
C LEU A 546 6.61 -7.61 -14.36
N GLU A 547 7.03 -6.79 -15.32
CA GLU A 547 7.87 -5.64 -15.03
C GLU A 547 7.04 -4.46 -14.51
N HIS A 548 7.55 -3.81 -13.47
CA HIS A 548 6.95 -2.61 -12.92
C HIS A 548 7.08 -1.44 -13.89
N ARG A 549 6.02 -0.63 -14.04
CA ARG A 549 6.08 0.62 -14.82
C ARG A 549 7.27 1.49 -14.36
N PHE A 550 7.85 2.24 -15.29
CA PHE A 550 9.05 3.07 -15.13
C PHE A 550 10.38 2.31 -15.00
N TYR A 551 10.40 1.05 -14.57
CA TYR A 551 11.62 0.25 -14.46
C TYR A 551 11.93 -0.56 -15.73
N GLY A 552 13.21 -0.90 -15.92
CA GLY A 552 13.70 -1.65 -17.06
C GLY A 552 13.28 -1.05 -18.41
N LYS A 553 12.62 -1.87 -19.23
CA LYS A 553 12.13 -1.49 -20.57
C LYS A 553 10.67 -0.98 -20.53
N SER A 554 10.02 -0.99 -19.37
CA SER A 554 8.61 -0.62 -19.18
C SER A 554 8.42 0.85 -18.85
N ASN A 555 9.05 1.73 -19.65
CA ASN A 555 9.11 3.15 -19.34
C ASN A 555 8.24 4.00 -20.28
N PRO A 556 7.32 4.84 -19.76
CA PRO A 556 6.37 5.59 -20.61
C PRO A 556 6.99 6.45 -21.71
N LEU A 557 8.14 7.10 -21.44
CA LEU A 557 8.88 7.91 -22.43
C LEU A 557 10.19 7.24 -22.88
N GLY A 558 10.29 5.93 -22.71
CA GLY A 558 11.43 5.11 -23.15
C GLY A 558 12.66 5.13 -22.23
N SER A 559 12.77 6.06 -21.28
CA SER A 559 13.80 6.00 -20.24
C SER A 559 13.39 6.67 -18.92
N MET A 560 13.88 6.12 -17.80
CA MET A 560 13.62 6.63 -16.44
C MET A 560 13.88 8.13 -16.34
N GLU A 561 15.03 8.57 -16.85
CA GLU A 561 15.44 9.98 -16.81
C GLU A 561 14.46 10.89 -17.56
N LYS A 562 14.00 10.50 -18.76
CA LYS A 562 13.05 11.29 -19.55
C LYS A 562 11.70 11.37 -18.86
N SER A 563 11.20 10.24 -18.37
CA SER A 563 9.90 10.15 -17.70
C SER A 563 9.85 10.94 -16.39
N LEU A 564 10.93 10.92 -15.61
CA LEU A 564 11.02 11.72 -14.38
C LEU A 564 11.28 13.21 -14.62
N LYS A 565 11.92 13.60 -15.73
CA LYS A 565 12.05 15.01 -16.11
C LYS A 565 10.72 15.63 -16.58
N ASN A 566 9.83 14.82 -17.14
CA ASN A 566 8.53 15.28 -17.61
C ASN A 566 7.52 15.36 -16.45
N LYS A 567 7.08 16.59 -16.13
CA LYS A 567 6.16 16.85 -15.02
C LYS A 567 4.81 16.14 -15.16
N ASN A 568 4.32 15.95 -16.39
CA ASN A 568 3.02 15.35 -16.66
C ASN A 568 3.07 13.83 -16.49
N VAL A 569 4.17 13.20 -16.93
CA VAL A 569 4.32 11.73 -16.87
C VAL A 569 4.76 11.25 -15.49
N ARG A 570 5.64 11.99 -14.82
CA ARG A 570 6.20 11.61 -13.52
C ARG A 570 5.13 11.31 -12.46
N GLY A 571 3.98 11.98 -12.52
CA GLY A 571 2.86 11.76 -11.60
C GLY A 571 2.26 10.34 -11.68
N TYR A 572 2.43 9.64 -12.80
CA TYR A 572 1.92 8.28 -13.00
C TYR A 572 2.84 7.19 -12.46
N PHE A 573 3.95 7.57 -11.84
CA PHE A 573 4.85 6.65 -11.16
C PHE A 573 4.40 6.45 -9.71
N SER A 574 3.40 5.59 -9.54
CA SER A 574 2.86 5.18 -8.24
C SER A 574 2.60 3.68 -8.22
N SER A 575 2.51 3.12 -7.01
CA SER A 575 2.23 1.71 -6.82
C SER A 575 0.76 1.38 -7.14
N ALA A 576 -0.18 2.30 -6.91
CA ALA A 576 -1.58 2.14 -7.31
C ALA A 576 -1.73 1.91 -8.82
N GLN A 577 -1.02 2.69 -9.63
CA GLN A 577 -1.02 2.54 -11.08
C GLN A 577 -0.37 1.22 -11.51
N ALA A 578 0.72 0.81 -10.84
CA ALA A 578 1.36 -0.49 -11.09
C ALA A 578 0.46 -1.69 -10.74
N LEU A 579 -0.37 -1.61 -9.71
CA LEU A 579 -1.33 -2.67 -9.38
C LEU A 579 -2.43 -2.78 -10.45
N ALA A 580 -2.92 -1.65 -10.97
CA ALA A 580 -3.87 -1.64 -12.08
C ALA A 580 -3.25 -2.22 -13.36
N ASP A 581 -1.98 -1.92 -13.63
CA ASP A 581 -1.24 -2.51 -14.75
C ASP A 581 -1.23 -4.04 -14.70
N TYR A 582 -0.87 -4.58 -13.54
CA TYR A 582 -0.81 -6.01 -13.33
C TYR A 582 -2.20 -6.65 -13.48
N ALA A 583 -3.25 -5.98 -13.04
CA ALA A 583 -4.62 -6.47 -13.21
C ALA A 583 -5.00 -6.57 -14.69
N GLU A 584 -4.71 -5.53 -15.49
CA GLU A 584 -4.96 -5.54 -16.94
C GLU A 584 -4.18 -6.65 -17.65
N ILE A 585 -2.87 -6.75 -17.40
CA ILE A 585 -2.03 -7.77 -18.05
C ILE A 585 -2.50 -9.18 -17.70
N LEU A 586 -2.86 -9.44 -16.44
CA LEU A 586 -3.33 -10.76 -16.02
C LEU A 586 -4.70 -11.13 -16.61
N VAL A 587 -5.61 -10.17 -16.71
CA VAL A 587 -6.90 -10.38 -17.39
C VAL A 587 -6.70 -10.60 -18.89
N HIS A 588 -5.83 -9.80 -19.53
CA HIS A 588 -5.45 -9.98 -20.93
C HIS A 588 -4.85 -11.35 -21.18
N LEU A 589 -3.90 -11.78 -20.34
CA LEU A 589 -3.23 -13.07 -20.46
C LEU A 589 -4.23 -14.22 -20.34
N LYS A 590 -5.13 -14.17 -19.36
CA LYS A 590 -6.20 -15.17 -19.20
C LYS A 590 -7.09 -15.27 -20.44
N LYS A 591 -7.48 -14.14 -21.03
CA LYS A 591 -8.28 -14.11 -22.26
C LYS A 591 -7.50 -14.69 -23.43
N LYS A 592 -6.26 -14.25 -23.64
CA LYS A 592 -5.37 -14.69 -24.74
C LYS A 592 -5.10 -16.19 -24.71
N LEU A 593 -5.02 -16.78 -23.53
CA LEU A 593 -4.76 -18.21 -23.34
C LEU A 593 -6.02 -19.05 -23.14
N HIS A 594 -7.22 -18.47 -23.25
CA HIS A 594 -8.49 -19.12 -22.92
C HIS A 594 -8.54 -19.72 -21.50
N ALA A 595 -7.73 -19.18 -20.58
CA ALA A 595 -7.46 -19.69 -19.25
C ALA A 595 -8.36 -19.06 -18.16
N HIS A 596 -9.65 -18.88 -18.45
CA HIS A 596 -10.60 -18.14 -17.59
C HIS A 596 -10.68 -18.67 -16.15
N HIS A 597 -10.66 -19.99 -15.99
CA HIS A 597 -10.75 -20.70 -14.70
C HIS A 597 -9.38 -21.11 -14.14
N SER A 598 -8.28 -20.69 -14.75
CA SER A 598 -6.95 -20.97 -14.21
C SER A 598 -6.68 -20.08 -12.98
N PRO A 599 -6.39 -20.63 -11.79
CA PRO A 599 -6.12 -19.83 -10.62
C PRO A 599 -4.76 -19.13 -10.73
N ILE A 600 -4.69 -17.87 -10.30
CA ILE A 600 -3.45 -17.09 -10.26
C ILE A 600 -2.91 -17.05 -8.83
N ILE A 601 -1.63 -17.35 -8.64
CA ILE A 601 -0.89 -17.07 -7.40
C ILE A 601 0.14 -16.00 -7.71
N VAL A 602 0.12 -14.91 -6.93
CA VAL A 602 1.08 -13.81 -7.08
C VAL A 602 2.20 -13.96 -6.05
N ILE A 603 3.43 -13.72 -6.47
CA ILE A 603 4.63 -13.83 -5.64
C ILE A 603 5.41 -12.53 -5.81
N GLY A 604 6.03 -12.06 -4.74
CA GLY A 604 6.92 -10.93 -4.81
C GLY A 604 7.86 -10.86 -3.63
N GLY A 605 9.06 -10.34 -3.87
CA GLY A 605 10.04 -10.04 -2.84
C GLY A 605 10.03 -8.57 -2.48
N SER A 606 10.12 -8.24 -1.19
CA SER A 606 10.32 -6.87 -0.72
C SER A 606 9.23 -5.89 -1.18
N TYR A 607 9.53 -4.82 -1.93
CA TYR A 607 8.51 -3.97 -2.54
C TYR A 607 7.60 -4.76 -3.48
N GLY A 608 8.14 -5.69 -4.29
CA GLY A 608 7.33 -6.65 -5.06
C GLY A 608 6.42 -7.50 -4.16
N GLY A 609 6.85 -7.82 -2.94
CA GLY A 609 6.03 -8.50 -1.93
C GLY A 609 4.94 -7.61 -1.34
N MET A 610 5.19 -6.30 -1.19
CA MET A 610 4.16 -5.31 -0.84
C MET A 610 3.10 -5.26 -1.95
N LEU A 611 3.54 -5.17 -3.22
CA LEU A 611 2.66 -5.22 -4.38
C LEU A 611 1.84 -6.51 -4.42
N ALA A 612 2.45 -7.68 -4.19
CA ALA A 612 1.75 -8.96 -4.16
C ALA A 612 0.65 -9.00 -3.07
N SER A 613 0.97 -8.46 -1.89
CA SER A 613 0.03 -8.35 -0.77
C SER A 613 -1.13 -7.42 -1.11
N TRP A 614 -0.83 -6.20 -1.57
CA TRP A 614 -1.85 -5.21 -1.94
C TRP A 614 -2.71 -5.67 -3.11
N PHE A 615 -2.12 -6.35 -4.09
CA PHE A 615 -2.85 -6.91 -5.21
C PHE A 615 -3.85 -7.98 -4.77
N ARG A 616 -3.45 -8.90 -3.89
CA ARG A 616 -4.39 -9.90 -3.35
C ARG A 616 -5.51 -9.25 -2.55
N LEU A 617 -5.23 -8.16 -1.83
CA LEU A 617 -6.23 -7.41 -1.07
C LEU A 617 -7.21 -6.63 -1.98
N LYS A 618 -6.72 -5.98 -3.04
CA LYS A 618 -7.52 -5.14 -3.95
C LYS A 618 -8.17 -5.90 -5.09
N TYR A 619 -7.50 -6.92 -5.62
CA TYR A 619 -7.94 -7.75 -6.74
C TYR A 619 -8.09 -9.24 -6.34
N PRO A 620 -8.83 -9.58 -5.26
CA PRO A 620 -8.99 -10.95 -4.81
C PRO A 620 -9.77 -11.84 -5.79
N HIS A 621 -10.47 -11.22 -6.75
CA HIS A 621 -11.16 -11.88 -7.85
C HIS A 621 -10.22 -12.29 -8.99
N ILE A 622 -9.01 -11.73 -9.06
CA ILE A 622 -7.98 -12.09 -10.05
C ILE A 622 -6.99 -13.10 -9.46
N ALA A 623 -6.36 -12.74 -8.34
CA ALA A 623 -5.35 -13.57 -7.67
C ALA A 623 -5.97 -14.36 -6.53
N LEU A 624 -5.80 -15.68 -6.53
CA LEU A 624 -6.30 -16.59 -5.48
C LEU A 624 -5.54 -16.46 -4.17
N GLY A 625 -4.22 -16.23 -4.23
CA GLY A 625 -3.34 -16.11 -3.07
C GLY A 625 -2.07 -15.34 -3.40
N ALA A 626 -1.38 -14.87 -2.35
CA ALA A 626 -0.13 -14.14 -2.47
C ALA A 626 0.96 -14.74 -1.57
N LEU A 627 2.17 -14.89 -2.11
CA LEU A 627 3.39 -15.14 -1.32
C LEU A 627 4.20 -13.83 -1.29
N ALA A 628 4.14 -13.14 -0.15
CA ALA A 628 4.80 -11.87 0.06
C ALA A 628 6.11 -12.08 0.84
N SER A 629 7.16 -12.46 0.11
CA SER A 629 8.47 -12.66 0.72
C SER A 629 9.05 -11.31 1.12
N SER A 630 9.43 -11.19 2.38
CA SER A 630 10.18 -10.02 2.85
C SER A 630 9.52 -8.65 2.71
N ALA A 631 8.20 -8.61 2.59
CA ALA A 631 7.43 -7.39 2.37
C ALA A 631 7.35 -6.52 3.63
N PRO A 632 7.88 -5.28 3.63
CA PRO A 632 7.91 -4.46 4.82
C PRO A 632 6.63 -3.62 5.04
N LEU A 633 5.49 -4.28 5.20
CA LEU A 633 4.17 -3.63 5.22
C LEU A 633 3.92 -2.71 6.44
N LEU A 634 4.62 -2.92 7.56
CA LEU A 634 4.31 -2.26 8.86
C LEU A 634 5.09 -0.96 9.13
N TYR A 635 5.84 -0.48 8.16
CA TYR A 635 6.68 0.72 8.32
C TYR A 635 6.18 1.94 7.57
N LEU A 636 5.05 1.77 6.89
CA LEU A 636 4.26 2.93 6.51
C LEU A 636 3.71 3.50 7.83
N ASP A 637 3.94 4.78 8.05
CA ASP A 637 3.62 5.53 9.28
C ASP A 637 4.44 5.14 10.53
N ASN A 638 4.05 5.69 11.69
CA ASN A 638 4.69 5.49 13.00
C ASN A 638 4.32 4.16 13.69
N ILE A 639 3.96 3.12 12.93
CA ILE A 639 3.59 1.80 13.48
C ILE A 639 4.83 1.07 14.02
N THR A 640 5.91 1.07 13.24
CA THR A 640 7.18 0.44 13.63
C THR A 640 8.15 1.49 14.18
N PRO A 641 8.91 1.20 15.25
CA PRO A 641 9.94 2.11 15.76
C PRO A 641 10.95 2.50 14.66
N GLN A 642 11.32 3.78 14.65
CA GLN A 642 12.22 4.33 13.64
C GLN A 642 13.58 3.61 13.60
N ASP A 643 14.07 3.12 14.74
CA ASP A 643 15.35 2.43 14.90
C ASP A 643 15.29 0.92 14.71
N GLY A 644 14.13 0.36 14.35
CA GLY A 644 13.96 -1.08 14.16
C GLY A 644 15.02 -1.65 13.21
N TYR A 645 15.18 -1.07 12.02
CA TYR A 645 16.06 -1.59 10.98
C TYR A 645 17.52 -1.67 11.44
N TYR A 646 18.06 -0.55 11.94
CA TYR A 646 19.46 -0.50 12.39
C TYR A 646 19.70 -1.27 13.68
N SER A 647 18.68 -1.51 14.49
CA SER A 647 18.76 -2.42 15.63
C SER A 647 18.97 -3.86 15.18
N ILE A 648 18.27 -4.31 14.13
CA ILE A 648 18.47 -5.65 13.55
C ILE A 648 19.83 -5.75 12.85
N VAL A 649 20.22 -4.77 12.04
CA VAL A 649 21.56 -4.76 11.42
C VAL A 649 22.65 -4.84 12.50
N THR A 650 22.50 -4.07 13.58
CA THR A 650 23.44 -4.12 14.70
C THR A 650 23.48 -5.49 15.38
N LYS A 651 22.31 -6.12 15.56
CA LYS A 651 22.18 -7.46 16.13
C LYS A 651 22.88 -8.50 15.26
N ASP A 652 22.69 -8.47 13.93
CA ASP A 652 23.31 -9.41 12.99
C ASP A 652 24.85 -9.41 13.11
N PHE A 653 25.47 -8.24 13.28
CA PHE A 653 26.91 -8.13 13.51
C PHE A 653 27.33 -8.58 14.92
N ARG A 654 26.55 -8.22 15.94
CA ARG A 654 26.83 -8.58 17.34
C ARG A 654 26.76 -10.09 17.58
N ASP A 655 25.78 -10.76 16.98
CA ASP A 655 25.57 -12.20 17.10
C ASP A 655 26.72 -12.99 16.45
N VAL A 656 27.35 -12.43 15.43
CA VAL A 656 28.56 -13.01 14.80
C VAL A 656 29.79 -12.77 15.68
N SER A 657 30.05 -11.52 16.09
CA SER A 657 31.19 -11.19 16.94
C SER A 657 30.97 -9.88 17.71
N LYS A 658 31.04 -9.98 19.05
CA LYS A 658 31.03 -8.80 19.95
C LYS A 658 32.24 -7.88 19.69
N ASN A 659 33.40 -8.44 19.32
CA ASN A 659 34.61 -7.67 19.01
C ASN A 659 34.47 -6.90 17.70
N CYS A 660 33.94 -7.53 16.66
CA CYS A 660 33.58 -6.88 15.39
C CYS A 660 32.61 -5.71 15.63
N TYR A 661 31.51 -5.97 16.34
CA TYR A 661 30.51 -4.95 16.72
C TYR A 661 31.14 -3.76 17.44
N THR A 662 31.96 -3.99 18.47
CA THR A 662 32.59 -2.90 19.25
C THR A 662 33.62 -2.14 18.43
N THR A 663 34.35 -2.82 17.54
CA THR A 663 35.34 -2.20 16.65
C THR A 663 34.67 -1.27 15.63
N ILE A 664 33.59 -1.73 14.99
CA ILE A 664 32.77 -0.89 14.08
C ILE A 664 32.23 0.32 14.83
N LYS A 665 31.64 0.12 16.02
CA LYS A 665 31.06 1.21 16.82
C LYS A 665 32.09 2.29 17.18
N LYS A 666 33.33 1.92 17.51
CA LYS A 666 34.41 2.86 17.82
C LYS A 666 34.96 3.57 16.58
N SER A 667 34.97 2.89 15.42
CA SER A 667 35.61 3.38 14.20
C SER A 667 35.06 4.71 13.69
N TRP A 668 33.77 5.02 13.93
CA TRP A 668 33.16 6.26 13.45
C TRP A 668 33.85 7.50 14.02
N ASN A 669 34.15 7.50 15.32
CA ASN A 669 34.83 8.61 15.98
C ASN A 669 36.29 8.70 15.53
N ASP A 670 36.95 7.57 15.27
CA ASP A 670 38.32 7.54 14.78
C ASP A 670 38.43 8.10 13.35
N ILE A 671 37.44 7.83 12.49
CA ILE A 671 37.36 8.42 11.15
C ILE A 671 37.31 9.95 11.25
N ASP A 672 36.42 10.49 12.09
CA ASP A 672 36.29 11.95 12.24
C ASP A 672 37.53 12.57 12.90
N LYS A 673 38.14 11.88 13.87
CA LYS A 673 39.39 12.30 14.50
C LYS A 673 40.53 12.40 13.49
N VAL A 674 40.74 11.37 12.65
CA VAL A 674 41.78 11.41 11.62
C VAL A 674 41.45 12.46 10.57
N ALA A 675 40.19 12.56 10.13
CA ALA A 675 39.77 13.56 9.14
C ALA A 675 40.00 15.01 9.61
N SER A 676 39.94 15.28 10.91
CA SER A 676 40.19 16.62 11.47
C SER A 676 41.67 17.05 11.47
N GLN A 677 42.60 16.12 11.27
CA GLN A 677 44.03 16.42 11.24
C GLN A 677 44.47 17.02 9.88
N PRO A 678 45.58 17.78 9.84
CA PRO A 678 46.17 18.23 8.57
C PRO A 678 46.48 17.03 7.67
N ASN A 679 46.03 17.08 6.40
CA ASN A 679 46.12 15.98 5.44
C ASN A 679 45.40 14.67 5.84
N GLY A 680 44.57 14.70 6.89
CA GLY A 680 43.86 13.53 7.41
C GLY A 680 42.97 12.83 6.39
N LEU A 681 42.28 13.60 5.54
CA LEU A 681 41.45 13.05 4.45
C LEU A 681 42.29 12.29 3.40
N ALA A 682 43.50 12.76 3.09
CA ALA A 682 44.41 12.06 2.19
C ALA A 682 44.94 10.76 2.82
N VAL A 683 45.23 10.79 4.14
CA VAL A 683 45.62 9.58 4.90
C VAL A 683 44.49 8.55 4.89
N LEU A 684 43.23 8.97 5.09
CA LEU A 684 42.07 8.09 5.00
C LEU A 684 41.89 7.52 3.58
N SER A 685 42.03 8.36 2.55
CA SER A 685 41.99 7.91 1.15
C SER A 685 43.03 6.84 0.84
N GLN A 686 44.26 7.02 1.32
CA GLN A 686 45.33 6.05 1.13
C GLN A 686 45.06 4.75 1.90
N LYS A 687 44.63 4.86 3.17
CA LYS A 687 44.34 3.70 4.04
C LYS A 687 43.22 2.85 3.49
N PHE A 688 42.13 3.46 3.00
CA PHE A 688 40.99 2.77 2.42
C PHE A 688 41.10 2.51 0.91
N LYS A 689 42.25 2.83 0.29
CA LYS A 689 42.53 2.68 -1.15
C LYS A 689 41.39 3.22 -2.03
N THR A 690 41.00 4.48 -1.85
CA THR A 690 39.90 5.07 -2.62
C THR A 690 40.24 5.18 -4.11
N CYS A 691 39.33 4.79 -5.02
CA CYS A 691 39.57 4.81 -6.48
C CYS A 691 39.67 6.22 -7.08
N SER A 692 38.93 7.15 -6.50
CA SER A 692 38.80 8.51 -7.02
C SER A 692 39.79 9.45 -6.36
N ARG A 693 39.61 10.75 -6.63
CA ARG A 693 40.26 11.84 -5.89
C ARG A 693 40.30 11.59 -4.37
N PRO A 694 41.23 12.23 -3.65
CA PRO A 694 41.16 12.26 -2.19
C PRO A 694 39.76 12.63 -1.68
N LEU A 695 39.39 12.05 -0.54
CA LEU A 695 38.14 12.36 0.13
C LEU A 695 38.03 13.87 0.34
N THR A 696 36.88 14.46 0.01
CA THR A 696 36.61 15.87 0.28
C THR A 696 35.95 16.06 1.63
N ASN A 697 35.23 15.04 2.11
CA ASN A 697 34.59 15.03 3.42
C ASN A 697 34.64 13.62 4.04
N SER A 698 34.74 13.51 5.37
CA SER A 698 34.67 12.23 6.07
C SER A 698 33.33 11.51 5.85
N SER A 699 32.26 12.27 5.57
CA SER A 699 30.94 11.71 5.24
C SER A 699 30.96 10.77 4.04
N GLU A 700 31.80 10.99 3.02
CA GLU A 700 31.89 10.10 1.85
C GLU A 700 32.30 8.67 2.27
N LEU A 701 33.30 8.56 3.13
CA LEU A 701 33.75 7.26 3.66
C LEU A 701 32.72 6.67 4.63
N LYS A 702 32.15 7.51 5.51
CA LYS A 702 31.15 7.04 6.48
C LYS A 702 29.91 6.48 5.80
N ASP A 703 29.40 7.15 4.77
CA ASP A 703 28.25 6.70 4.00
C ASP A 703 28.55 5.40 3.23
N TYR A 704 29.74 5.27 2.65
CA TYR A 704 30.16 4.02 2.01
C TYR A 704 30.14 2.84 3.00
N LEU A 705 30.76 3.00 4.17
CA LEU A 705 30.79 1.97 5.21
C LEU A 705 29.40 1.65 5.73
N TYR A 706 28.59 2.68 5.95
CA TYR A 706 27.22 2.56 6.41
C TYR A 706 26.37 1.70 5.47
N ASN A 707 26.39 2.02 4.17
CA ASN A 707 25.69 1.23 3.15
C ASN A 707 26.26 -0.19 3.03
N THR A 708 27.58 -0.35 3.17
CA THR A 708 28.21 -1.66 3.13
C THR A 708 27.69 -2.55 4.26
N TYR A 709 27.72 -2.07 5.51
CA TYR A 709 27.24 -2.85 6.66
C TYR A 709 25.74 -3.15 6.61
N ALA A 710 24.91 -2.20 6.15
CA ALA A 710 23.49 -2.45 5.94
C ALA A 710 23.25 -3.51 4.86
N THR A 711 23.97 -3.42 3.73
CA THR A 711 23.85 -4.35 2.60
C THR A 711 24.24 -5.77 2.98
N VAL A 712 25.41 -5.96 3.62
CA VAL A 712 25.87 -7.30 3.99
C VAL A 712 24.95 -7.98 5.00
N ALA A 713 24.36 -7.24 5.95
CA ALA A 713 23.34 -7.77 6.85
C ALA A 713 22.05 -8.15 6.10
N GLN A 714 21.61 -7.29 5.17
CA GLN A 714 20.42 -7.52 4.37
C GLN A 714 20.55 -8.75 3.46
N TYR A 715 21.72 -8.97 2.86
CA TYR A 715 22.01 -10.10 1.98
C TYR A 715 22.93 -11.14 2.64
N ASN A 716 22.80 -11.35 3.96
CA ASN A 716 23.58 -12.32 4.72
C ASN A 716 23.20 -13.78 4.40
N ALA A 717 23.43 -14.18 3.16
CA ALA A 717 22.93 -15.41 2.56
C ALA A 717 23.97 -16.56 2.62
N PRO A 718 23.52 -17.83 2.80
CA PRO A 718 24.38 -18.99 2.62
C PRO A 718 24.86 -19.17 1.17
N PRO A 719 26.00 -19.85 0.95
CA PRO A 719 26.95 -20.31 1.97
C PRO A 719 27.97 -19.24 2.38
N ARG A 720 27.93 -18.05 1.76
CA ARG A 720 28.99 -17.03 1.88
C ARG A 720 28.96 -16.27 3.20
N TYR A 721 27.77 -16.04 3.76
CA TYR A 721 27.53 -15.25 4.98
C TYR A 721 28.38 -13.96 5.06
N PRO A 722 28.10 -12.96 4.20
CA PRO A 722 28.84 -11.69 4.13
C PRO A 722 29.14 -11.01 5.47
N THR A 723 28.21 -11.03 6.42
CA THR A 723 28.42 -10.45 7.77
C THR A 723 29.56 -11.17 8.49
N THR A 724 29.60 -12.50 8.40
CA THR A 724 30.68 -13.34 8.95
C THR A 724 32.01 -13.03 8.27
N GLN A 725 32.05 -12.85 6.96
CA GLN A 725 33.29 -12.50 6.24
C GLN A 725 33.90 -11.19 6.73
N ILE A 726 33.09 -10.14 6.90
CA ILE A 726 33.57 -8.86 7.41
C ILE A 726 34.08 -9.00 8.83
N CYS A 727 33.31 -9.65 9.72
CA CYS A 727 33.71 -9.78 11.11
C CYS A 727 34.96 -10.64 11.30
N GLU A 728 35.11 -11.74 10.56
CA GLU A 728 36.34 -12.52 10.57
C GLU A 728 37.54 -11.69 10.07
N GLY A 729 37.35 -10.83 9.06
CA GLY A 729 38.41 -9.92 8.60
C GLY A 729 38.83 -8.91 9.68
N ILE A 730 37.86 -8.32 10.39
CA ILE A 730 38.11 -7.36 11.48
C ILE A 730 38.79 -8.03 12.68
N ASP A 731 38.36 -9.25 13.01
CA ASP A 731 38.87 -10.01 14.16
C ASP A 731 40.25 -10.59 13.88
N ARG A 732 40.51 -11.17 12.70
CA ARG A 732 41.87 -11.66 12.35
C ARG A 732 42.90 -10.54 12.34
N ALA A 733 42.50 -9.34 11.92
CA ALA A 733 43.39 -8.18 11.89
C ALA A 733 43.80 -7.69 13.27
N SER A 734 43.08 -8.03 14.36
CA SER A 734 43.50 -7.65 15.71
C SER A 734 44.83 -8.28 16.12
N ASN A 735 45.23 -9.39 15.49
CA ASN A 735 46.50 -10.04 15.76
C ASN A 735 47.69 -9.33 15.09
N ALA A 736 47.44 -8.46 14.12
CA ALA A 736 48.47 -7.79 13.32
C ALA A 736 48.57 -6.29 13.59
N THR A 737 47.50 -5.65 14.07
CA THR A 737 47.48 -4.20 14.31
C THR A 737 46.42 -3.82 15.35
N ASP A 738 46.80 -2.94 16.28
CA ASP A 738 45.87 -2.32 17.23
C ASP A 738 45.07 -1.16 16.61
N ASN A 739 45.42 -0.72 15.39
CA ASN A 739 44.76 0.38 14.72
C ASN A 739 43.37 -0.04 14.21
N ILE A 740 42.32 0.55 14.79
CA ILE A 740 40.92 0.27 14.47
C ILE A 740 40.63 0.44 12.97
N LEU A 741 41.16 1.48 12.31
CA LEU A 741 40.86 1.76 10.90
C LEU A 741 41.48 0.72 9.96
N ASP A 742 42.63 0.16 10.31
CA ASP A 742 43.24 -0.94 9.54
C ASP A 742 42.42 -2.23 9.67
N ARG A 743 41.87 -2.49 10.87
CA ARG A 743 40.97 -3.62 11.10
C ARG A 743 39.67 -3.48 10.31
N ILE A 744 39.08 -2.27 10.28
CA ILE A 744 37.90 -1.99 9.46
C ILE A 744 38.20 -2.25 7.98
N PHE A 745 39.33 -1.74 7.46
CA PHE A 745 39.71 -1.97 6.08
C PHE A 745 39.93 -3.45 5.76
N ALA A 746 40.53 -4.22 6.69
CA ALA A 746 40.69 -5.66 6.55
C ALA A 746 39.33 -6.39 6.42
N GLY A 747 38.30 -5.95 7.16
CA GLY A 747 36.93 -6.43 7.01
C GLY A 747 36.36 -6.17 5.61
N ILE A 748 36.54 -4.96 5.08
CA ILE A 748 36.10 -4.60 3.72
C ILE A 748 36.81 -5.46 2.66
N VAL A 749 38.12 -5.66 2.79
CA VAL A 749 38.92 -6.50 1.89
C VAL A 749 38.50 -7.97 1.97
N ALA A 750 38.15 -8.47 3.15
CA ALA A 750 37.65 -9.84 3.32
C ALA A 750 36.32 -10.06 2.58
N TYR A 751 35.44 -9.05 2.55
CA TYR A 751 34.18 -9.09 1.82
C TYR A 751 34.35 -8.92 0.31
N LEU A 752 35.20 -7.98 -0.13
CA LEU A 752 35.46 -7.65 -1.53
C LEU A 752 36.96 -7.82 -1.88
N PRO A 753 37.46 -9.07 -1.93
CA PRO A 753 38.88 -9.32 -2.21
C PRO A 753 39.23 -8.95 -3.66
N GLY A 754 40.51 -8.64 -3.90
CA GLY A 754 41.06 -8.47 -5.25
C GLY A 754 40.77 -7.14 -5.95
N ARG A 755 40.10 -6.19 -5.29
CA ARG A 755 39.94 -4.83 -5.84
C ARG A 755 41.23 -4.02 -5.70
N SER A 756 41.64 -3.34 -6.77
CA SER A 756 42.78 -2.42 -6.75
C SER A 756 42.47 -1.16 -5.93
N CYS A 757 41.20 -0.74 -5.90
CA CYS A 757 40.70 0.41 -5.15
C CYS A 757 39.19 0.26 -4.85
N TYR A 758 38.66 1.13 -3.97
CA TYR A 758 37.24 1.16 -3.58
C TYR A 758 36.59 2.50 -3.94
N ASN A 759 35.49 2.47 -4.69
CA ASN A 759 34.77 3.67 -5.08
C ASN A 759 33.81 4.08 -3.95
N MET A 760 34.04 5.27 -3.38
CA MET A 760 33.23 5.83 -2.29
C MET A 760 31.93 6.47 -2.80
N THR A 761 31.84 6.72 -4.11
CA THR A 761 30.64 7.24 -4.76
C THR A 761 29.76 6.08 -5.22
N LEU A 762 28.50 6.06 -4.77
CA LEU A 762 27.49 5.15 -5.30
C LEU A 762 27.18 5.50 -6.76
N ALA A 763 27.20 4.49 -7.64
CA ALA A 763 26.78 4.66 -9.02
C ALA A 763 25.27 4.95 -9.06
N VAL A 764 24.89 6.06 -9.68
CA VAL A 764 23.48 6.43 -9.86
C VAL A 764 22.86 5.50 -10.90
N SER A 765 21.97 4.60 -10.48
CA SER A 765 21.25 3.65 -11.35
C SER A 765 19.80 4.09 -11.58
N GLN A 766 19.14 3.53 -12.61
CA GLN A 766 17.72 3.77 -12.82
C GLN A 766 16.87 3.34 -11.61
N THR A 767 17.22 2.20 -11.00
CA THR A 767 16.62 1.72 -9.74
C THR A 767 16.69 2.78 -8.65
N TYR A 768 17.87 3.36 -8.44
CA TYR A 768 18.07 4.37 -7.41
C TYR A 768 17.17 5.59 -7.62
N ILE A 769 17.14 6.12 -8.85
CA ILE A 769 16.35 7.33 -9.15
C ILE A 769 14.85 7.03 -9.03
N GLY A 770 14.40 5.88 -9.54
CA GLY A 770 12.99 5.51 -9.49
C GLY A 770 12.50 5.26 -8.07
N TRP A 771 13.28 4.51 -7.29
CA TRP A 771 12.92 4.20 -5.91
C TRP A 771 12.90 5.46 -5.04
N GLN A 772 13.83 6.38 -5.27
CA GLN A 772 13.83 7.69 -4.62
C GLN A 772 12.53 8.46 -4.89
N TRP A 773 12.01 8.43 -6.12
CA TRP A 773 10.73 9.06 -6.41
C TRP A 773 9.59 8.43 -5.59
N GLN A 774 9.52 7.11 -5.54
CA GLN A 774 8.45 6.40 -4.83
C GLN A 774 8.50 6.61 -3.31
N THR A 775 9.68 6.61 -2.70
CA THR A 775 9.80 6.86 -1.25
C THR A 775 9.53 8.32 -0.88
N CYS A 776 9.74 9.24 -1.81
CA CYS A 776 9.39 10.64 -1.62
C CYS A 776 7.90 10.93 -1.85
N SER A 777 7.20 10.16 -2.68
CA SER A 777 5.82 10.45 -3.06
C SER A 777 4.78 9.64 -2.29
N GLU A 778 5.02 8.34 -2.11
CA GLU A 778 4.00 7.40 -1.63
C GLU A 778 4.49 6.52 -0.47
N ILE A 779 5.72 6.03 -0.57
CA ILE A 779 6.28 5.02 0.35
C ILE A 779 7.20 5.74 1.33
N VAL A 780 6.63 6.66 2.13
CA VAL A 780 7.39 7.41 3.13
C VAL A 780 7.69 6.49 4.31
N VAL A 781 8.98 6.32 4.56
CA VAL A 781 9.47 5.41 5.57
C VAL A 781 10.29 6.17 6.62
N PRO A 782 9.84 6.24 7.88
CA PRO A 782 10.55 6.96 8.93
C PRO A 782 11.66 6.10 9.57
N ILE A 783 12.68 5.66 8.83
CA ILE A 783 13.86 5.03 9.46
C ILE A 783 14.76 6.09 10.08
N GLY A 784 15.12 5.89 11.34
CA GLY A 784 16.17 6.63 12.03
C GLY A 784 17.07 5.71 12.86
N ILE A 785 18.04 6.29 13.55
CA ILE A 785 18.86 5.63 14.57
C ILE A 785 18.70 6.44 15.85
N THR A 786 17.91 5.91 16.78
CA THR A 786 17.63 6.54 18.09
C THR A 786 18.26 5.76 19.24
N SER A 787 18.58 4.47 19.07
CA SER A 787 19.18 3.66 20.12
C SER A 787 20.71 3.84 20.24
N ASN A 788 21.18 4.04 21.47
CA ASN A 788 22.61 4.07 21.81
C ASN A 788 23.29 2.69 21.71
N VAL A 789 22.48 1.62 21.62
CA VAL A 789 22.93 0.23 21.48
C VAL A 789 23.35 -0.07 20.03
N SER A 790 22.89 0.74 19.07
CA SER A 790 23.28 0.66 17.66
C SER A 790 24.81 0.72 17.50
N MET A 791 25.35 0.00 16.52
CA MET A 791 26.74 0.16 16.11
C MET A 791 26.98 1.39 15.24
N PHE A 792 25.90 2.06 14.82
CA PHE A 792 25.94 3.26 13.98
C PHE A 792 25.78 4.54 14.82
N PRO A 793 26.27 5.70 14.32
CA PRO A 793 26.04 6.98 14.97
C PRO A 793 24.56 7.34 15.05
N ARG A 794 24.16 8.05 16.11
CA ARG A 794 22.78 8.53 16.30
C ARG A 794 22.37 9.44 15.14
N SER A 795 21.20 9.15 14.56
CA SER A 795 20.65 9.84 13.39
C SER A 795 19.13 9.65 13.36
N PRO A 796 18.35 10.32 14.23
CA PRO A 796 16.90 10.19 14.25
C PRO A 796 16.29 10.61 12.90
N TYR A 797 15.11 10.07 12.57
CA TYR A 797 14.39 10.50 11.38
C TYR A 797 13.73 11.85 11.64
N ASP A 798 13.99 12.84 10.77
CA ASP A 798 13.34 14.14 10.79
C ASP A 798 12.56 14.34 9.48
N ALA A 799 11.23 14.45 9.60
CA ALA A 799 10.34 14.63 8.47
C ALA A 799 10.58 15.97 7.75
N GLN A 800 10.97 17.02 8.49
CA GLN A 800 11.23 18.34 7.93
C GLN A 800 12.57 18.38 7.18
N GLU A 801 13.59 17.69 7.68
CA GLU A 801 14.85 17.48 6.96
C GLU A 801 14.61 16.66 5.69
N PHE A 802 13.88 15.54 5.80
CA PHE A 802 13.48 14.71 4.66
C PHE A 802 12.76 15.50 3.56
N ILE A 803 11.82 16.38 3.93
CA ILE A 803 11.11 17.26 2.98
C ILE A 803 12.05 18.32 2.38
N GLN A 804 13.00 18.84 3.14
CA GLN A 804 13.96 19.84 2.63
C GLN A 804 14.98 19.23 1.68
N ASP A 805 15.48 18.03 1.98
CA ASP A 805 16.36 17.26 1.10
C ASP A 805 15.66 16.89 -0.21
N PHE A 806 14.35 16.63 -0.14
CA PHE A 806 13.51 16.48 -1.32
C PHE A 806 13.43 17.76 -2.17
N LEU A 807 13.22 18.93 -1.56
CA LEU A 807 13.14 20.22 -2.28
C LEU A 807 14.48 20.64 -2.91
N LYS A 808 15.61 20.14 -2.40
CA LYS A 808 16.96 20.39 -2.92
C LYS A 808 17.47 19.31 -3.89
N ALA A 809 16.72 18.21 -4.03
CA ALA A 809 17.04 16.99 -4.77
C ALA A 809 18.36 16.33 -4.36
N VAL A 810 18.27 15.28 -3.52
CA VAL A 810 18.77 13.89 -3.73
C VAL A 810 18.74 13.14 -2.38
N LEU A 811 18.10 11.94 -2.37
CA LEU A 811 18.01 10.89 -1.33
C LEU A 811 17.07 11.14 -0.15
N PRO A 812 16.28 10.14 0.36
CA PRO A 812 16.67 8.76 0.79
C PRO A 812 15.63 7.59 0.59
N SER A 813 16.01 6.33 0.87
CA SER A 813 15.29 5.02 0.71
C SER A 813 15.24 4.00 1.94
N VAL A 814 14.28 3.03 2.00
CA VAL A 814 14.39 1.59 2.51
C VAL A 814 13.77 1.12 3.85
N LEU A 815 13.44 -0.21 3.96
CA LEU A 815 13.00 -1.02 5.13
C LEU A 815 13.35 -2.54 5.21
N ARG A 816 13.19 -3.14 6.42
CA ARG A 816 13.11 -4.61 6.64
C ARG A 816 12.30 -5.03 7.88
N PHE A 817 11.00 -4.71 8.00
CA PHE A 817 10.13 -5.30 9.04
C PHE A 817 8.79 -5.75 8.47
N ARG A 818 8.45 -7.01 8.74
CA ARG A 818 7.37 -7.77 8.09
C ARG A 818 6.24 -8.02 9.09
N VAL A 819 5.12 -8.56 8.60
CA VAL A 819 4.18 -9.28 9.46
C VAL A 819 4.91 -10.48 10.04
N LEU A 820 5.13 -10.48 11.35
CA LEU A 820 5.85 -11.55 12.03
C LEU A 820 4.90 -12.65 12.49
N GLU A 821 3.65 -12.35 12.80
CA GLU A 821 2.71 -13.30 13.41
C GLU A 821 1.53 -13.61 12.49
N ASP A 822 0.95 -14.81 12.65
CA ASP A 822 -0.28 -15.18 11.95
C ASP A 822 -1.36 -14.17 12.31
N ILE A 823 -1.82 -13.40 11.32
CA ILE A 823 -2.89 -12.41 11.53
C ILE A 823 -4.26 -13.11 11.54
N SER A 824 -4.39 -14.22 10.80
CA SER A 824 -5.58 -15.07 10.84
C SER A 824 -5.27 -16.46 10.28
N LYS A 825 -6.24 -17.38 10.33
CA LYS A 825 -6.15 -18.72 9.71
C LYS A 825 -5.80 -18.71 8.20
N ASN A 826 -5.98 -17.57 7.52
CA ASN A 826 -5.72 -17.41 6.09
C ASN A 826 -4.64 -16.37 5.75
N ILE A 827 -4.11 -15.65 6.76
CA ILE A 827 -3.00 -14.70 6.60
C ILE A 827 -1.92 -15.16 7.56
N LEU A 828 -1.02 -15.98 7.02
CA LEU A 828 -0.02 -16.73 7.77
C LEU A 828 1.33 -16.01 7.67
N ALA A 829 2.08 -16.00 8.77
CA ALA A 829 3.45 -15.51 8.83
C ALA A 829 4.41 -16.69 9.03
N ILE A 830 5.33 -16.86 8.08
CA ILE A 830 6.38 -17.89 8.18
C ILE A 830 7.64 -17.20 8.72
N LYS A 831 7.88 -17.38 10.03
CA LYS A 831 9.04 -16.82 10.73
C LYS A 831 10.29 -17.66 10.45
N THR A 832 11.42 -17.02 10.14
CA THR A 832 12.74 -17.66 10.14
C THR A 832 13.76 -16.84 10.93
N THR A 833 14.57 -17.53 11.74
CA THR A 833 15.54 -16.89 12.64
C THR A 833 16.90 -16.63 11.98
N LYS A 834 17.24 -17.39 10.93
CA LYS A 834 18.52 -17.32 10.21
C LYS A 834 18.37 -16.83 8.76
N GLY A 835 17.17 -16.38 8.39
CA GLY A 835 16.86 -15.93 7.03
C GLY A 835 17.36 -14.53 6.74
N SER A 836 17.95 -14.34 5.55
CA SER A 836 18.22 -13.01 5.00
C SER A 836 17.11 -12.56 4.05
N HIS A 837 17.33 -11.48 3.30
CA HIS A 837 16.30 -10.88 2.47
C HIS A 837 15.94 -11.81 1.30
N CYS A 838 14.65 -12.12 1.16
CA CYS A 838 14.04 -12.89 0.06
C CYS A 838 14.64 -14.29 -0.23
N LEU A 839 15.33 -14.93 0.73
CA LEU A 839 16.00 -16.22 0.47
C LEU A 839 15.04 -17.33 0.02
N ASP A 840 13.82 -17.33 0.56
CA ASP A 840 12.77 -18.29 0.25
C ASP A 840 12.40 -18.30 -1.24
N ILE A 841 12.42 -17.14 -1.89
CA ILE A 841 12.03 -17.02 -3.30
C ILE A 841 13.20 -17.11 -4.29
N GLN A 842 14.45 -17.14 -3.80
CA GLN A 842 15.65 -17.33 -4.62
C GLN A 842 15.77 -18.77 -5.14
N ASN A 843 16.65 -18.98 -6.14
CA ASN A 843 16.96 -20.31 -6.67
C ASN A 843 17.33 -21.30 -5.56
N SER A 844 16.76 -22.51 -5.62
CA SER A 844 17.18 -23.59 -4.75
C SER A 844 18.61 -24.07 -5.07
N ARG A 845 19.35 -24.39 -4.02
CA ARG A 845 20.72 -24.92 -4.09
C ARG A 845 20.84 -26.14 -3.19
N GLU A 846 21.69 -27.09 -3.58
CA GLU A 846 21.99 -28.27 -2.75
C GLU A 846 22.65 -27.88 -1.40
N THR A 847 23.33 -26.74 -1.36
CA THR A 847 23.96 -26.19 -0.15
C THR A 847 22.99 -25.40 0.73
N ASP A 848 21.71 -25.31 0.36
CA ASP A 848 20.73 -24.58 1.17
C ASP A 848 20.53 -25.26 2.52
N PRO A 849 20.50 -24.49 3.62
CA PRO A 849 20.35 -25.05 4.94
C PRO A 849 18.96 -25.69 5.10
N LYS A 850 18.89 -26.77 5.89
CA LYS A 850 17.65 -27.54 6.12
C LYS A 850 16.45 -26.67 6.53
N TRP A 851 16.68 -25.59 7.28
CA TRP A 851 15.61 -24.67 7.69
C TRP A 851 15.00 -23.90 6.51
N LEU A 852 15.81 -23.53 5.50
CA LEU A 852 15.35 -22.81 4.31
C LEU A 852 14.56 -23.74 3.39
N VAL A 853 15.05 -24.96 3.21
CA VAL A 853 14.32 -26.02 2.49
C VAL A 853 12.97 -26.30 3.16
N LYS A 854 12.94 -26.37 4.50
CA LYS A 854 11.69 -26.53 5.26
C LYS A 854 10.73 -25.34 5.03
N GLN A 855 11.22 -24.10 5.11
CA GLN A 855 10.41 -22.91 4.85
C GLN A 855 9.74 -22.98 3.47
N ARG A 856 10.51 -23.23 2.41
CA ARG A 856 9.97 -23.35 1.05
C ARG A 856 8.93 -24.47 0.93
N ASN A 857 9.19 -25.61 1.56
CA ASN A 857 8.23 -26.72 1.58
C ASN A 857 6.92 -26.33 2.26
N ASP A 858 6.97 -25.54 3.33
CA ASP A 858 5.76 -25.09 4.03
C ASP A 858 4.97 -24.05 3.20
N GLU A 859 5.66 -23.14 2.49
CA GLU A 859 5.06 -22.24 1.49
C GLU A 859 4.34 -23.02 0.37
N VAL A 860 5.01 -24.02 -0.20
CA VAL A 860 4.47 -24.91 -1.24
C VAL A 860 3.26 -25.69 -0.75
N LYS A 861 3.26 -26.17 0.50
CA LYS A 861 2.10 -26.84 1.11
C LYS A 861 0.90 -25.91 1.25
N ILE A 862 1.13 -24.65 1.62
CA ILE A 862 0.07 -23.64 1.75
C ILE A 862 -0.53 -23.33 0.36
N ILE A 863 0.31 -23.08 -0.64
CA ILE A 863 -0.12 -22.85 -2.03
C ILE A 863 -0.90 -24.06 -2.56
N SER A 864 -0.41 -25.28 -2.30
CA SER A 864 -1.10 -26.53 -2.65
C SER A 864 -2.50 -26.61 -2.04
N ARG A 865 -2.64 -26.17 -0.79
CA ARG A 865 -3.93 -26.14 -0.08
C ARG A 865 -4.89 -25.13 -0.71
N TRP A 866 -4.41 -23.95 -1.08
CA TRP A 866 -5.23 -22.94 -1.76
C TRP A 866 -5.73 -23.45 -3.12
N LEU A 867 -4.85 -24.00 -3.94
CA LEU A 867 -5.19 -24.56 -5.25
C LEU A 867 -6.17 -25.73 -5.13
N ARG A 868 -5.96 -26.63 -4.17
CA ARG A 868 -6.87 -27.76 -3.93
C ARG A 868 -8.28 -27.27 -3.57
N LYS A 869 -8.40 -26.31 -2.65
CA LYS A 869 -9.69 -25.71 -2.28
C LYS A 869 -10.36 -25.05 -3.48
N TYR A 870 -9.61 -24.30 -4.28
CA TYR A 870 -10.13 -23.67 -5.49
C TYR A 870 -10.70 -24.69 -6.49
N HIS A 871 -9.94 -25.75 -6.80
CA HIS A 871 -10.41 -26.78 -7.72
C HIS A 871 -11.58 -27.59 -7.17
N GLN A 872 -11.65 -27.82 -5.86
CA GLN A 872 -12.82 -28.42 -5.22
C GLN A 872 -14.06 -27.55 -5.40
N SER A 873 -13.97 -26.25 -5.11
CA SER A 873 -15.07 -25.31 -5.32
C SER A 873 -15.48 -25.22 -6.79
N LEU A 874 -14.51 -25.20 -7.71
CA LEU A 874 -14.78 -25.14 -9.14
C LEU A 874 -15.54 -26.38 -9.64
N ARG A 875 -15.24 -27.57 -9.10
CA ARG A 875 -15.96 -28.83 -9.41
C ARG A 875 -17.37 -28.88 -8.83
N ILE A 876 -17.67 -28.09 -7.81
CA ILE A 876 -19.03 -27.99 -7.24
C ILE A 876 -19.89 -27.02 -8.07
N ILE A 877 -19.26 -26.01 -8.67
CA ILE A 877 -19.94 -24.99 -9.49
C ILE A 877 -20.22 -25.49 -10.93
N LYS A 878 -19.32 -26.32 -11.48
CA LYS A 878 -19.55 -27.06 -12.73
C LYS A 878 -20.45 -28.25 -12.50
#